data_AF-A0A0K0FK28-F1
#
_entry.id   AF-A0A0K0FK28-F1
#
_cell.length_a   1.000
_cell.length_b   1.000
_cell.length_c   1.000
_cell.angle_alpha   90.00
_cell.angle_beta   90.00
_cell.angle_gamma   90.00
#
_symmetry.space_group_name_H-M   'P 1'
#
loop_
_entity.id
_entity.type
_entity.pdbx_description
1 polymer ?
#
loop_
_entity_poly.entity_id
_entity_poly.type
_entity_poly.pdbx_seq_one_letter_code
_entity_poly.pdbx_strand_id
1 'polypeptide(L)'
;MEYDKLKASLSNSECDVLSLLNSSIFSNDPYKMSKIIGDIFNEPLANFENYKTDEEFQLSTLCAELYKLGVETEGTRLKLQNKFQKMQVSQSKIPTSSTILMYDSAKTRADKLGTLIRAKIDFGTAYDSLKLLDKNNDAEFYQVLVQLNRCCKILSEYDFTDTTKAEEINCMKKEFLMPLENSIYNSLEHLDKQNLEILKNKFESLDCITIFNDYLINYFSKKISNIICQMEQANQTEDIPVSNPDSYLWKILSEIFDVWKKTWEILDEIVSNYENYCIIQSSKNGSNFVSSVISQTLQSDTQWNIISKIFLDSLACEEEKFMAYLQVSKQFTTYIEFLGTRGDNAISECLTKFIVSLKEILGETYQREVKNFLLIEISKIVPPESSASRHRHKWLIPYIEDLQRIILQIIHEASAIFGNKFYDIIVPSIDSIVTELINVFNQKDYLEVKKDINQEICANKGIGEISEEKFNSIIVVGYIYNMIETICDVLKNSLFGNEINEKIIIEKHTKDLVQKLSWFNSYVVNNKIIAVGNAIMHRMSKEVSNYLKEKENKISISQKLPIPLQNATSLPNYSFSPQDYMTNLGQAFLQVVNTVTLFLANKNFKLAIEYAYNERKKTDKNKEFQRSSVEGAYLDLWVINSITENVVQYWVLNFNDVCDTNDFTMMKQVYVDAKFLIDVVVDLNLEPSTELLEICDTLNTIIEQEKQ
;
A
#
# COMPACT_ATOMS: atom_id res chain seq x y z
N MET A 1 13.06 -28.02 -61.34
CA MET A 1 13.11 -28.63 -62.69
C MET A 1 12.75 -30.10 -62.52
N GLU A 2 11.76 -30.62 -63.25
CA GLU A 2 11.28 -32.02 -63.13
C GLU A 2 12.35 -33.03 -63.61
N TYR A 3 12.44 -34.18 -62.94
CA TYR A 3 13.48 -35.22 -63.07
C TYR A 3 13.81 -35.58 -64.54
N ASP A 4 12.81 -35.70 -65.40
CA ASP A 4 12.98 -36.11 -66.80
C ASP A 4 13.66 -35.05 -67.67
N LYS A 5 13.42 -33.76 -67.40
CA LYS A 5 14.12 -32.66 -68.09
C LYS A 5 15.60 -32.62 -67.73
N LEU A 6 15.94 -33.07 -66.53
CA LEU A 6 17.30 -33.06 -65.99
C LEU A 6 18.11 -34.26 -66.49
N LYS A 7 17.46 -35.41 -66.61
CA LYS A 7 17.99 -36.58 -67.31
C LYS A 7 18.33 -36.25 -68.76
N ALA A 8 17.42 -35.56 -69.48
CA ALA A 8 17.64 -35.13 -70.86
C ALA A 8 18.82 -34.16 -71.02
N SER A 9 19.01 -33.23 -70.07
CA SER A 9 20.16 -32.32 -70.07
C SER A 9 21.49 -33.03 -69.82
N LEU A 10 21.54 -33.99 -68.88
CA LEU A 10 22.76 -34.74 -68.56
C LEU A 10 23.17 -35.76 -69.64
N SER A 11 22.21 -36.24 -70.44
CA SER A 11 22.49 -37.09 -71.61
C SER A 11 23.02 -36.33 -72.83
N ASN A 12 23.05 -34.99 -72.79
CA ASN A 12 23.59 -34.17 -73.87
C ASN A 12 25.11 -33.99 -73.69
N SER A 13 25.90 -34.29 -74.72
CA SER A 13 27.37 -34.34 -74.65
C SER A 13 28.05 -33.00 -74.38
N GLU A 14 27.33 -31.90 -74.55
CA GLU A 14 27.82 -30.52 -74.35
C GLU A 14 27.36 -29.91 -73.01
N CYS A 15 26.70 -30.69 -72.14
CA CYS A 15 26.26 -30.19 -70.84
C CYS A 15 27.45 -29.99 -69.89
N ASP A 16 27.64 -28.76 -69.40
CA ASP A 16 28.60 -28.48 -68.32
C ASP A 16 28.06 -28.99 -66.98
N VAL A 17 28.42 -30.24 -66.68
CA VAL A 17 27.98 -30.98 -65.50
C VAL A 17 28.34 -30.25 -64.20
N LEU A 18 29.48 -29.54 -64.14
CA LEU A 18 29.90 -28.81 -62.95
C LEU A 18 28.99 -27.61 -62.66
N SER A 19 28.53 -26.92 -63.71
CA SER A 19 27.58 -25.81 -63.55
C SER A 19 26.21 -26.28 -63.06
N LEU A 20 25.76 -27.45 -63.52
CA LEU A 20 24.46 -28.02 -63.17
C LEU A 20 24.45 -28.52 -61.71
N LEU A 21 25.54 -29.17 -61.28
CA LEU A 21 25.73 -29.66 -59.90
C LEU A 21 25.83 -28.54 -58.86
N ASN A 22 26.31 -27.35 -59.27
CA ASN A 22 26.38 -26.17 -58.41
C ASN A 22 25.09 -25.34 -58.38
N SER A 23 24.04 -25.76 -59.09
CA SER A 23 22.74 -25.10 -59.00
C SER A 23 22.06 -25.39 -57.66
N SER A 24 21.34 -24.39 -57.12
CA SER A 24 20.71 -24.42 -55.78
C SER A 24 19.69 -25.55 -55.56
N ILE A 25 19.29 -26.25 -56.63
CA ILE A 25 18.37 -27.39 -56.60
C ILE A 25 19.10 -28.67 -56.11
N PHE A 26 20.43 -28.75 -56.27
CA PHE A 26 21.24 -29.92 -55.89
C PHE A 26 22.01 -29.76 -54.57
N SER A 27 22.21 -28.53 -54.10
CA SER A 27 22.88 -28.27 -52.82
C SER A 27 22.05 -28.71 -51.60
N ASN A 28 20.73 -28.84 -51.76
CA ASN A 28 19.81 -28.99 -50.62
C ASN A 28 19.35 -30.44 -50.34
N ASP A 29 19.64 -31.42 -51.19
CA ASP A 29 19.26 -32.84 -50.95
C ASP A 29 20.26 -33.84 -51.57
N PRO A 30 21.33 -34.23 -50.84
CA PRO A 30 22.38 -35.15 -51.32
C PRO A 30 21.87 -36.55 -51.64
N TYR A 31 20.76 -36.98 -51.03
CA TYR A 31 20.19 -38.32 -51.22
C TYR A 31 19.55 -38.46 -52.61
N LYS A 32 18.87 -37.41 -53.10
CA LYS A 32 18.37 -37.36 -54.47
C LYS A 32 19.49 -37.40 -55.50
N MET A 33 20.61 -36.75 -55.22
CA MET A 33 21.79 -36.73 -56.09
C MET A 33 22.44 -38.11 -56.21
N SER A 34 22.63 -38.81 -55.09
CA SER A 34 23.11 -40.21 -55.07
C SER A 34 22.20 -41.13 -55.88
N LYS A 35 20.88 -40.98 -55.75
CA LYS A 35 19.90 -41.82 -56.45
C LYS A 35 19.91 -41.59 -57.97
N ILE A 36 19.93 -40.34 -58.44
CA ILE A 36 19.99 -40.01 -59.88
C ILE A 36 21.28 -40.54 -60.51
N ILE A 37 22.42 -40.38 -59.83
CA ILE A 37 23.71 -40.89 -60.30
C ILE A 37 23.69 -42.43 -60.32
N GLY A 38 23.13 -43.06 -59.29
CA GLY A 38 22.93 -44.51 -59.23
C GLY A 38 22.04 -45.04 -60.35
N ASP A 39 20.95 -44.34 -60.67
CA ASP A 39 20.03 -44.71 -61.76
C ASP A 39 20.73 -44.60 -63.13
N ILE A 40 21.51 -43.53 -63.37
CA ILE A 40 22.28 -43.31 -64.62
C ILE A 40 23.40 -44.36 -64.79
N PHE A 41 24.06 -44.78 -63.71
CA PHE A 41 25.10 -45.81 -63.78
C PHE A 41 24.55 -47.24 -63.91
N ASN A 42 23.32 -47.49 -63.49
CA ASN A 42 22.67 -48.80 -63.60
C ASN A 42 21.90 -48.98 -64.93
N GLU A 43 21.56 -47.89 -65.62
CA GLU A 43 20.86 -47.92 -66.91
C GLU A 43 21.63 -48.59 -68.08
N PRO A 44 22.98 -48.53 -68.15
CA PRO A 44 23.74 -49.26 -69.18
C PRO A 44 23.77 -50.76 -68.89
N LEU A 45 23.80 -51.18 -67.61
CA LEU A 45 23.88 -52.59 -67.22
C LEU A 45 22.57 -53.36 -67.50
N ALA A 46 21.42 -52.69 -67.47
CA ALA A 46 20.12 -53.29 -67.81
C ALA A 46 19.81 -53.30 -69.33
N ASN A 47 20.51 -52.49 -70.13
CA ASN A 47 20.28 -52.38 -71.58
C ASN A 47 21.27 -53.18 -72.45
N PHE A 48 22.19 -53.94 -71.85
CA PHE A 48 23.13 -54.80 -72.58
C PHE A 48 22.47 -56.03 -73.25
N GLU A 49 21.20 -56.32 -72.98
CA GLU A 49 20.47 -57.44 -73.62
C GLU A 49 19.92 -57.11 -75.03
N ASN A 50 19.98 -55.86 -75.51
CA ASN A 50 19.27 -55.46 -76.74
C ASN A 50 20.11 -54.86 -77.88
N TYR A 51 21.45 -54.82 -77.81
CA TYR A 51 22.27 -54.43 -78.97
C TYR A 51 22.69 -55.64 -79.81
N LYS A 52 21.92 -55.86 -80.88
CA LYS A 52 22.27 -56.73 -82.00
C LYS A 52 23.50 -56.19 -82.74
N THR A 53 24.53 -57.04 -82.76
CA THR A 53 25.37 -57.44 -83.90
C THR A 53 25.44 -56.47 -85.08
N ASP A 54 26.61 -55.87 -85.30
CA ASP A 54 27.41 -56.09 -86.52
C ASP A 54 28.82 -55.53 -86.30
N GLU A 55 29.78 -56.17 -86.96
CA GLU A 55 31.24 -55.98 -86.90
C GLU A 55 31.99 -56.74 -85.79
N GLU A 56 32.78 -57.70 -86.27
CA GLU A 56 33.57 -58.73 -85.60
C GLU A 56 34.25 -58.29 -84.30
N PHE A 57 33.57 -58.50 -83.18
CA PHE A 57 34.16 -58.38 -81.85
C PHE A 57 35.06 -59.60 -81.57
N GLN A 58 36.34 -59.52 -81.95
CA GLN A 58 37.34 -60.53 -81.62
C GLN A 58 37.64 -60.50 -80.11
N LEU A 59 36.82 -61.21 -79.34
CA LEU A 59 36.91 -61.33 -77.88
C LEU A 59 38.33 -61.72 -77.41
N SER A 60 39.07 -62.51 -78.20
CA SER A 60 40.45 -62.89 -77.91
C SER A 60 41.42 -61.70 -77.90
N THR A 61 41.24 -60.76 -78.82
CA THR A 61 42.09 -59.57 -78.95
C THR A 61 41.78 -58.59 -77.83
N LEU A 62 40.50 -58.42 -77.50
CA LEU A 62 40.06 -57.63 -76.35
C LEU A 62 40.55 -58.24 -75.02
N CYS A 63 40.51 -59.56 -74.85
CA CYS A 63 41.04 -60.22 -73.64
C CYS A 63 42.56 -60.06 -73.52
N ALA A 64 43.30 -60.12 -74.63
CA ALA A 64 44.74 -59.88 -74.62
C ALA A 64 45.09 -58.42 -74.30
N GLU A 65 44.34 -57.45 -74.87
CA GLU A 65 44.48 -56.03 -74.55
C GLU A 65 44.06 -55.74 -73.11
N LEU A 66 42.98 -56.32 -72.60
CA LEU A 66 42.54 -56.19 -71.21
C LEU A 66 43.56 -56.79 -70.23
N TYR A 67 44.19 -57.91 -70.56
CA TYR A 67 45.27 -58.48 -69.75
C TYR A 67 46.49 -57.55 -69.74
N LYS A 68 46.88 -57.02 -70.91
CA LYS A 68 47.98 -56.06 -71.03
C LYS A 68 47.68 -54.77 -70.27
N LEU A 69 46.46 -54.26 -70.39
CA LEU A 69 45.96 -53.11 -69.65
C LEU A 69 45.93 -53.39 -68.15
N GLY A 70 45.59 -54.60 -67.73
CA GLY A 70 45.62 -55.07 -66.35
C GLY A 70 47.05 -55.09 -65.76
N VAL A 71 48.02 -55.59 -66.52
CA VAL A 71 49.43 -55.56 -66.13
C VAL A 71 49.96 -54.12 -66.08
N GLU A 72 49.59 -53.28 -67.04
CA GLU A 72 49.97 -51.86 -67.05
C GLU A 72 49.31 -51.08 -65.91
N THR A 73 48.02 -51.30 -65.62
CA THR A 73 47.34 -50.67 -64.48
C THR A 73 47.94 -51.13 -63.16
N GLU A 74 48.27 -52.41 -63.01
CA GLU A 74 48.90 -52.92 -61.79
C GLU A 74 50.34 -52.39 -61.63
N GLY A 75 51.09 -52.31 -62.73
CA GLY A 75 52.40 -51.64 -62.75
C GLY A 75 52.31 -50.15 -62.41
N THR A 76 51.26 -49.48 -62.86
CA THR A 76 50.99 -48.07 -62.54
C THR A 76 50.56 -47.90 -61.09
N ARG A 77 49.75 -48.82 -60.56
CA ARG A 77 49.33 -48.89 -59.16
C ARG A 77 50.54 -49.06 -58.26
N LEU A 78 51.46 -49.97 -58.57
CA LEU A 78 52.71 -50.17 -57.83
C LEU A 78 53.62 -48.93 -57.90
N LYS A 79 53.74 -48.30 -59.07
CA LYS A 79 54.49 -47.03 -59.21
C LYS A 79 53.87 -45.91 -58.40
N LEU A 80 52.54 -45.76 -58.40
CA LEU A 80 51.81 -44.79 -57.60
C LEU A 80 51.95 -45.08 -56.11
N GLN A 81 51.85 -46.35 -55.69
CA GLN A 81 51.99 -46.77 -54.29
C GLN A 81 53.42 -46.51 -53.79
N ASN A 82 54.44 -46.80 -54.59
CA ASN A 82 55.83 -46.41 -54.30
C ASN A 82 56.01 -44.89 -54.28
N LYS A 83 55.36 -44.14 -55.18
CA LYS A 83 55.41 -42.68 -55.19
C LYS A 83 54.70 -42.09 -53.98
N PHE A 84 53.59 -42.68 -53.52
CA PHE A 84 52.87 -42.32 -52.30
C PHE A 84 53.68 -42.62 -51.04
N GLN A 85 54.32 -43.78 -50.95
CA GLN A 85 55.24 -44.09 -49.84
C GLN A 85 56.43 -43.12 -49.81
N LYS A 86 57.04 -42.83 -50.97
CA LYS A 86 58.08 -41.79 -51.07
C LYS A 86 57.53 -40.40 -50.69
N MET A 87 56.29 -40.09 -51.07
CA MET A 87 55.62 -38.82 -50.71
C MET A 87 55.38 -38.72 -49.20
N GLN A 88 54.89 -39.78 -48.55
CA GLN A 88 54.71 -39.85 -47.10
C GLN A 88 56.04 -39.71 -46.36
N VAL A 89 57.11 -40.36 -46.83
CA VAL A 89 58.45 -40.17 -46.25
C VAL A 89 58.94 -38.73 -46.46
N SER A 90 58.62 -38.09 -47.60
CA SER A 90 58.96 -36.68 -47.84
C SER A 90 58.08 -35.65 -47.11
N GLN A 91 56.87 -36.01 -46.67
CA GLN A 91 56.02 -35.14 -45.84
C GLN A 91 56.68 -34.82 -44.48
N SER A 92 57.57 -35.68 -43.98
CA SER A 92 58.38 -35.38 -42.79
C SER A 92 59.39 -34.24 -42.98
N LYS A 93 59.61 -33.78 -44.23
CA LYS A 93 60.57 -32.72 -44.59
C LYS A 93 59.94 -31.45 -45.18
N ILE A 94 58.61 -31.39 -45.33
CA ILE A 94 57.90 -30.20 -45.81
C ILE A 94 57.34 -29.49 -44.58
N PRO A 95 57.58 -28.17 -44.37
CA PRO A 95 57.05 -27.46 -43.21
C PRO A 95 55.51 -27.55 -43.22
N THR A 96 54.95 -28.22 -42.22
CA THR A 96 53.50 -28.37 -42.04
C THR A 96 52.86 -27.04 -41.64
N SER A 97 51.54 -26.91 -41.76
CA SER A 97 50.79 -25.73 -41.28
C SER A 97 51.13 -25.35 -39.83
N SER A 98 51.59 -26.31 -39.01
CA SER A 98 52.12 -26.04 -37.67
C SER A 98 53.39 -25.20 -37.65
N THR A 99 54.29 -25.36 -38.62
CA THR A 99 55.53 -24.57 -38.73
C THR A 99 55.22 -23.14 -39.20
N ILE A 100 54.25 -22.98 -40.09
CA ILE A 100 53.74 -21.66 -40.50
C ILE A 100 53.04 -20.97 -39.31
N LEU A 101 52.20 -21.68 -38.56
CA LEU A 101 51.58 -21.15 -37.33
C LEU A 101 52.61 -20.80 -36.25
N MET A 102 53.70 -21.57 -36.14
CA MET A 102 54.83 -21.23 -35.25
C MET A 102 55.57 -19.99 -35.73
N TYR A 103 55.78 -19.81 -37.04
CA TYR A 103 56.36 -18.61 -37.61
C TYR A 103 55.45 -17.38 -37.44
N ASP A 104 54.15 -17.51 -37.69
CA ASP A 104 53.17 -16.45 -37.46
C ASP A 104 53.06 -16.09 -35.98
N SER A 105 53.08 -17.10 -35.08
CA SER A 105 53.13 -16.86 -33.65
C SER A 105 54.44 -16.16 -33.23
N ALA A 106 55.59 -16.58 -33.77
CA ALA A 106 56.88 -15.95 -33.49
C ALA A 106 56.96 -14.52 -34.04
N LYS A 107 56.42 -14.28 -35.24
CA LYS A 107 56.32 -12.95 -35.85
C LYS A 107 55.38 -12.04 -35.03
N THR A 108 54.22 -12.54 -34.63
CA THR A 108 53.29 -11.81 -33.76
C THR A 108 53.95 -11.48 -32.42
N ARG A 109 54.75 -12.39 -31.84
CA ARG A 109 55.53 -12.12 -30.63
C ARG A 109 56.63 -11.08 -30.86
N ALA A 110 57.33 -11.14 -32.00
CA ALA A 110 58.38 -10.18 -32.35
C ALA A 110 57.80 -8.78 -32.61
N ASP A 111 56.66 -8.68 -33.32
CA ASP A 111 55.95 -7.43 -33.55
C ASP A 111 55.43 -6.83 -32.24
N LYS A 112 54.90 -7.67 -31.33
CA LYS A 112 54.52 -7.25 -29.97
C LYS A 112 55.72 -6.75 -29.17
N LEU A 113 56.84 -7.47 -29.19
CA LEU A 113 58.07 -7.07 -28.50
C LEU A 113 58.62 -5.75 -29.05
N GLY A 114 58.63 -5.58 -30.38
CA GLY A 114 59.02 -4.33 -31.04
C GLY A 114 58.12 -3.16 -30.65
N THR A 115 56.82 -3.39 -30.54
CA THR A 115 55.85 -2.39 -30.07
C THR A 115 56.12 -1.98 -28.62
N LEU A 116 56.43 -2.94 -27.75
CA LEU A 116 56.71 -2.71 -26.33
C LEU A 116 58.03 -1.97 -26.11
N ILE A 117 59.09 -2.35 -26.83
CA ILE A 117 60.39 -1.66 -26.77
C ILE A 117 60.23 -0.21 -27.24
N ARG A 118 59.51 0.02 -28.35
CA ARG A 118 59.25 1.36 -28.87
C ARG A 118 58.44 2.20 -27.88
N ALA A 119 57.35 1.66 -27.35
CA ALA A 119 56.54 2.34 -26.32
C ALA A 119 57.35 2.69 -25.06
N LYS A 120 58.31 1.87 -24.65
CA LYS A 120 59.17 2.14 -23.48
C LYS A 120 60.20 3.24 -23.73
N ILE A 121 60.78 3.31 -24.93
CA ILE A 121 61.70 4.39 -25.34
C ILE A 121 60.92 5.71 -25.48
N ASP A 122 59.78 5.66 -26.17
CA ASP A 122 58.91 6.82 -26.38
C ASP A 122 58.36 7.35 -25.05
N PHE A 123 58.04 6.46 -24.10
CA PHE A 123 57.64 6.85 -22.74
C PHE A 123 58.76 7.60 -22.00
N GLY A 124 59.99 7.10 -22.01
CA GLY A 124 61.12 7.75 -21.34
C GLY A 124 61.39 9.15 -21.91
N THR A 125 61.46 9.25 -23.24
CA THR A 125 61.70 10.53 -23.93
C THR A 125 60.57 11.55 -23.71
N ALA A 126 59.31 11.12 -23.77
CA ALA A 126 58.17 12.00 -23.54
C ALA A 126 58.07 12.45 -22.08
N TYR A 127 58.39 11.58 -21.11
CA TYR A 127 58.36 11.91 -19.69
C TYR A 127 59.46 12.90 -19.30
N ASP A 128 60.67 12.73 -19.86
CA ASP A 128 61.77 13.69 -19.67
C ASP A 128 61.48 15.04 -20.35
N SER A 129 60.82 15.02 -21.51
CA SER A 129 60.37 16.24 -22.19
C SER A 129 59.31 16.99 -21.38
N LEU A 130 58.42 16.27 -20.70
CA LEU A 130 57.36 16.86 -19.88
C LEU A 130 57.92 17.60 -18.64
N LYS A 131 59.09 17.19 -18.12
CA LYS A 131 59.80 17.92 -17.05
C LYS A 131 60.48 19.20 -17.51
N LEU A 132 60.74 19.33 -18.80
CA LEU A 132 61.47 20.45 -19.41
C LEU A 132 60.55 21.49 -20.07
N LEU A 133 59.29 21.13 -20.31
CA LEU A 133 58.29 22.02 -20.90
C LEU A 133 57.76 23.04 -19.90
N ASP A 134 57.65 24.30 -20.33
CA ASP A 134 57.03 25.36 -19.56
C ASP A 134 55.49 25.17 -19.54
N LYS A 135 54.86 25.35 -18.37
CA LYS A 135 53.41 25.11 -18.17
C LYS A 135 52.52 26.05 -18.99
N ASN A 136 53.10 27.00 -19.72
CA ASN A 136 52.40 28.04 -20.49
C ASN A 136 52.19 27.69 -21.97
N ASN A 137 52.73 26.58 -22.48
CA ASN A 137 52.54 26.15 -23.88
C ASN A 137 51.55 24.97 -23.99
N ASP A 138 50.26 25.27 -23.93
CA ASP A 138 49.17 24.27 -23.87
C ASP A 138 49.17 23.26 -25.04
N ALA A 139 49.60 23.67 -26.23
CA ALA A 139 49.55 22.84 -27.43
C ALA A 139 50.62 21.74 -27.45
N GLU A 140 51.87 22.09 -27.10
CA GLU A 140 52.97 21.12 -27.00
C GLU A 140 52.78 20.22 -25.78
N PHE A 141 52.31 20.79 -24.66
CA PHE A 141 52.04 20.04 -23.44
C PHE A 141 50.96 18.96 -23.64
N TYR A 142 49.86 19.30 -24.35
CA TYR A 142 48.82 18.34 -24.71
C TYR A 142 49.33 17.19 -25.59
N GLN A 143 50.14 17.47 -26.60
CA GLN A 143 50.68 16.43 -27.50
C GLN A 143 51.56 15.43 -26.75
N VAL A 144 52.41 15.91 -25.83
CA VAL A 144 53.26 15.05 -25.01
C VAL A 144 52.43 14.22 -24.03
N LEU A 145 51.35 14.77 -23.44
CA LEU A 145 50.43 14.02 -22.59
C LEU A 145 49.67 12.92 -23.34
N VAL A 146 49.22 13.17 -24.57
CA VAL A 146 48.55 12.16 -25.42
C VAL A 146 49.53 11.03 -25.77
N GLN A 147 50.78 11.38 -26.09
CA GLN A 147 51.81 10.40 -26.40
C GLN A 147 52.16 9.54 -25.17
N LEU A 148 52.30 10.15 -23.99
CA LEU A 148 52.48 9.44 -22.73
C LEU A 148 51.30 8.52 -22.41
N ASN A 149 50.06 8.99 -22.60
CA ASN A 149 48.87 8.18 -22.34
C ASN A 149 48.81 6.93 -23.25
N ARG A 150 49.11 7.10 -24.54
CA ARG A 150 49.21 5.99 -25.49
C ARG A 150 50.28 4.99 -25.08
N CYS A 151 51.44 5.46 -24.65
CA CYS A 151 52.51 4.59 -24.15
C CYS A 151 52.10 3.86 -22.86
N CYS A 152 51.47 4.55 -21.90
CA CYS A 152 50.97 3.95 -20.67
C CYS A 152 49.98 2.81 -20.94
N LYS A 153 49.02 2.99 -21.85
CA LYS A 153 48.07 1.94 -22.25
C LYS A 153 48.76 0.67 -22.78
N ILE A 154 49.72 0.84 -23.68
CA ILE A 154 50.48 -0.27 -24.27
C ILE A 154 51.31 -0.99 -23.20
N LEU A 155 51.88 -0.23 -22.26
CA LEU A 155 52.74 -0.78 -21.22
C LEU A 155 51.95 -1.43 -20.08
N SER A 156 50.75 -0.94 -19.75
CA SER A 156 49.89 -1.50 -18.71
C SER A 156 49.41 -2.93 -19.00
N GLU A 157 49.27 -3.30 -20.27
CA GLU A 157 48.86 -4.66 -20.68
C GLU A 157 49.93 -5.74 -20.41
N TYR A 158 51.17 -5.36 -20.12
CA TYR A 158 52.33 -6.26 -20.03
C TYR A 158 53.14 -6.10 -18.74
N ASP A 159 52.47 -5.69 -17.66
CA ASP A 159 52.99 -5.59 -16.28
C ASP A 159 53.91 -4.38 -16.04
N PHE A 160 53.31 -3.18 -16.06
CA PHE A 160 53.99 -1.92 -15.73
C PHE A 160 54.10 -1.75 -14.21
N THR A 161 55.27 -2.07 -13.65
CA THR A 161 55.52 -2.05 -12.19
C THR A 161 55.74 -0.65 -11.59
N ASP A 162 55.77 0.41 -12.40
CA ASP A 162 55.98 1.80 -11.96
C ASP A 162 54.65 2.53 -11.67
N THR A 163 53.92 2.08 -10.65
CA THR A 163 52.62 2.65 -10.23
C THR A 163 52.70 4.13 -9.87
N THR A 164 53.80 4.56 -9.25
CA THR A 164 54.05 5.95 -8.84
C THR A 164 54.09 6.93 -10.02
N LYS A 165 54.68 6.53 -11.15
CA LYS A 165 54.74 7.38 -12.35
C LYS A 165 53.39 7.48 -13.07
N ALA A 166 52.58 6.43 -13.01
CA ALA A 166 51.23 6.45 -13.56
C ALA A 166 50.31 7.39 -12.77
N GLU A 167 50.44 7.43 -11.44
CA GLU A 167 49.72 8.37 -10.57
C GLU A 167 50.15 9.82 -10.82
N GLU A 168 51.45 10.09 -10.92
CA GLU A 168 51.97 11.43 -11.28
C GLU A 168 51.42 11.92 -12.62
N ILE A 169 51.41 11.07 -13.65
CA ILE A 169 50.86 11.41 -14.96
C ILE A 169 49.36 11.70 -14.86
N ASN A 170 48.61 10.92 -14.10
CA ASN A 170 47.18 11.17 -13.89
C ASN A 170 46.91 12.48 -13.13
N CYS A 171 47.75 12.85 -12.17
CA CYS A 171 47.70 14.17 -11.52
C CYS A 171 48.01 15.30 -12.51
N MET A 172 49.03 15.15 -13.36
CA MET A 172 49.37 16.15 -14.38
C MET A 172 48.28 16.32 -15.45
N LYS A 173 47.62 15.23 -15.85
CA LYS A 173 46.41 15.30 -16.69
C LYS A 173 45.30 16.11 -16.02
N LYS A 174 45.04 15.87 -14.72
CA LYS A 174 44.03 16.62 -13.96
C LYS A 174 44.36 18.11 -13.86
N GLU A 175 45.62 18.46 -13.56
CA GLU A 175 46.07 19.87 -13.52
C GLU A 175 45.89 20.57 -14.87
N PHE A 176 46.20 19.89 -15.97
CA PHE A 176 46.04 20.45 -17.32
C PHE A 176 44.57 20.63 -17.73
N LEU A 177 43.70 19.72 -17.29
CA LEU A 177 42.27 19.76 -17.64
C LEU A 177 41.45 20.73 -16.78
N MET A 178 41.94 21.09 -15.59
CA MET A 178 41.22 21.96 -14.64
C MET A 178 40.85 23.34 -15.21
N PRO A 179 41.73 24.07 -15.93
CA PRO A 179 41.37 25.34 -16.57
C PRO A 179 40.29 25.22 -17.67
N LEU A 180 40.11 24.03 -18.25
CA LEU A 180 39.12 23.79 -19.31
C LEU A 180 37.68 23.67 -18.76
N GLU A 181 37.50 23.53 -17.44
CA GLU A 181 36.18 23.50 -16.79
C GLU A 181 35.32 24.72 -17.18
N ASN A 182 35.89 25.93 -17.08
CA ASN A 182 35.19 27.17 -17.43
C ASN A 182 34.83 27.23 -18.93
N SER A 183 35.67 26.64 -19.79
CA SER A 183 35.40 26.57 -21.23
C SER A 183 34.23 25.64 -21.55
N ILE A 184 34.11 24.52 -20.82
CA ILE A 184 32.96 23.62 -20.90
C ILE A 184 31.68 24.35 -20.46
N TYR A 185 31.72 25.08 -19.34
CA TYR A 185 30.57 25.81 -18.82
C TYR A 185 30.09 26.90 -19.80
N ASN A 186 31.01 27.70 -20.32
CA ASN A 186 30.69 28.74 -21.32
C ASN A 186 30.10 28.13 -22.60
N SER A 187 30.63 26.98 -23.04
CA SER A 187 30.11 26.28 -24.23
C SER A 187 28.69 25.77 -24.02
N LEU A 188 28.36 25.29 -22.81
CA LEU A 188 27.00 24.88 -22.44
C LEU A 188 26.04 26.07 -22.30
N GLU A 189 26.51 27.21 -21.80
CA GLU A 189 25.69 28.43 -21.70
C GLU A 189 25.37 29.05 -23.07
N HIS A 190 26.32 29.01 -23.99
CA HIS A 190 26.16 29.53 -25.35
C HIS A 190 25.62 28.49 -26.36
N LEU A 191 25.33 27.27 -25.90
CA LEU A 191 24.83 26.17 -26.76
C LEU A 191 25.79 25.84 -27.92
N ASP A 192 27.10 25.98 -27.70
CA ASP A 192 28.13 25.77 -28.71
C ASP A 192 28.56 24.31 -28.78
N LYS A 193 27.86 23.55 -29.62
CA LYS A 193 28.10 22.12 -29.86
C LYS A 193 29.51 21.84 -30.40
N GLN A 194 30.04 22.69 -31.28
CA GLN A 194 31.33 22.42 -31.93
C GLN A 194 32.48 22.51 -30.93
N ASN A 195 32.44 23.53 -30.06
CA ASN A 195 33.45 23.65 -29.01
C ASN A 195 33.36 22.55 -27.96
N LEU A 196 32.15 22.11 -27.60
CA LEU A 196 31.95 20.96 -26.70
C LEU A 196 32.51 19.66 -27.28
N GLU A 197 32.35 19.41 -28.58
CA GLU A 197 32.89 18.23 -29.25
C GLU A 197 34.42 18.27 -29.33
N ILE A 198 35.01 19.43 -29.62
CA ILE A 198 36.47 19.64 -29.59
C ILE A 198 37.01 19.39 -28.18
N LEU A 199 36.33 19.89 -27.15
CA LEU A 199 36.71 19.65 -25.76
C LEU A 199 36.59 18.17 -25.43
N LYS A 200 35.46 17.51 -25.72
CA LYS A 200 35.26 16.08 -25.51
C LYS A 200 36.38 15.25 -26.13
N ASN A 201 36.75 15.52 -27.39
CA ASN A 201 37.83 14.81 -28.08
C ASN A 201 39.18 14.96 -27.36
N LYS A 202 39.44 16.12 -26.72
CA LYS A 202 40.62 16.29 -25.87
C LYS A 202 40.59 15.40 -24.63
N PHE A 203 39.44 15.29 -23.95
CA PHE A 203 39.28 14.41 -22.79
C PHE A 203 39.33 12.92 -23.18
N GLU A 204 38.77 12.53 -24.33
CA GLU A 204 38.84 11.16 -24.85
C GLU A 204 40.28 10.74 -25.16
N SER A 205 41.07 11.60 -25.79
CA SER A 205 42.47 11.31 -26.12
C SER A 205 43.36 11.06 -24.88
N LEU A 206 42.97 11.61 -23.73
CA LEU A 206 43.68 11.51 -22.46
C LEU A 206 43.12 10.43 -21.51
N ASP A 207 42.08 9.70 -21.94
CA ASP A 207 41.29 8.75 -21.13
C ASP A 207 40.69 9.36 -19.86
N CYS A 208 40.30 10.64 -19.93
CA CYS A 208 39.72 11.38 -18.82
C CYS A 208 38.24 11.71 -19.03
N ILE A 209 37.51 10.86 -19.77
CA ILE A 209 36.07 11.04 -20.07
C ILE A 209 35.24 11.11 -18.79
N THR A 210 35.64 10.37 -17.75
CA THR A 210 34.97 10.43 -16.43
C THR A 210 35.04 11.84 -15.83
N ILE A 211 36.18 12.51 -15.93
CA ILE A 211 36.38 13.90 -15.45
C ILE A 211 35.52 14.87 -16.27
N PHE A 212 35.39 14.65 -17.58
CA PHE A 212 34.49 15.44 -18.42
C PHE A 212 33.04 15.31 -17.97
N ASN A 213 32.59 14.07 -17.71
CA ASN A 213 31.25 13.82 -17.18
C ASN A 213 31.05 14.45 -15.80
N ASP A 214 32.06 14.40 -14.92
CA ASP A 214 32.02 15.04 -13.60
C ASP A 214 31.87 16.57 -13.72
N TYR A 215 32.54 17.21 -14.69
CA TYR A 215 32.35 18.64 -14.98
C TYR A 215 30.94 18.94 -15.50
N LEU A 216 30.38 18.09 -16.38
CA LEU A 216 28.99 18.22 -16.81
C LEU A 216 28.02 18.12 -15.63
N ILE A 217 28.19 17.11 -14.76
CA ILE A 217 27.38 16.93 -13.54
C ILE A 217 27.47 18.17 -12.66
N ASN A 218 28.69 18.70 -12.42
CA ASN A 218 28.91 19.88 -11.60
C ASN A 218 28.24 21.14 -12.18
N TYR A 219 28.27 21.33 -13.50
CA TYR A 219 27.59 22.43 -14.16
C TYR A 219 26.08 22.41 -13.87
N PHE A 220 25.43 21.29 -14.19
CA PHE A 220 23.98 21.15 -14.02
C PHE A 220 23.58 21.23 -12.55
N SER A 221 24.33 20.57 -11.66
CA SER A 221 24.09 20.62 -10.22
C SER A 221 24.20 22.04 -9.67
N LYS A 222 25.23 22.81 -10.06
CA LYS A 222 25.38 24.22 -9.68
C LYS A 222 24.27 25.10 -10.23
N LYS A 223 23.87 24.89 -11.49
CA LYS A 223 22.80 25.67 -12.13
C LYS A 223 21.45 25.46 -11.45
N ILE A 224 21.08 24.21 -11.18
CA ILE A 224 19.85 23.84 -10.49
C ILE A 224 19.88 24.35 -9.04
N SER A 225 21.01 24.16 -8.33
CA SER A 225 21.16 24.66 -6.96
C SER A 225 21.05 26.18 -6.88
N ASN A 226 21.63 26.91 -7.85
CA ASN A 226 21.52 28.37 -7.90
C ASN A 226 20.08 28.83 -8.12
N ILE A 227 19.31 28.15 -8.99
CA ILE A 227 17.89 28.44 -9.19
C ILE A 227 17.13 28.28 -7.87
N ILE A 228 17.34 27.16 -7.16
CA ILE A 228 16.64 26.89 -5.90
C ILE A 228 17.02 27.91 -4.82
N CYS A 229 18.32 28.22 -4.65
CA CYS A 229 18.79 29.21 -3.68
C CYS A 229 18.30 30.63 -3.99
N GLN A 230 18.22 31.01 -5.28
CA GLN A 230 17.67 32.31 -5.68
C GLN A 230 16.19 32.43 -5.31
N MET A 231 15.42 31.35 -5.49
CA MET A 231 14.01 31.32 -5.10
C MET A 231 13.82 31.31 -3.59
N GLU A 232 14.71 30.66 -2.83
CA GLU A 232 14.70 30.74 -1.36
C GLU A 232 14.94 32.18 -0.87
N GLN A 233 15.93 32.88 -1.44
CA GLN A 233 16.20 34.29 -1.10
C GLN A 233 15.03 35.21 -1.47
N ALA A 234 14.38 34.95 -2.61
CA ALA A 234 13.20 35.68 -3.06
C ALA A 234 11.92 35.33 -2.25
N ASN A 235 11.88 34.19 -1.56
CA ASN A 235 10.81 33.84 -0.63
C ASN A 235 10.99 34.54 0.75
N GLN A 236 12.23 34.90 1.11
CA GLN A 236 12.54 35.63 2.35
C GLN A 236 12.37 37.15 2.24
N THR A 237 12.26 37.68 1.02
CA THR A 237 12.04 39.09 0.73
C THR A 237 10.60 39.26 0.24
N GLU A 238 9.80 40.09 0.91
CA GLU A 238 8.34 40.27 0.69
C GLU A 238 7.93 40.88 -0.67
N ASP A 239 8.73 40.71 -1.74
CA ASP A 239 8.59 41.45 -3.01
C ASP A 239 7.68 40.78 -4.06
N ILE A 240 6.92 39.73 -3.71
CA ILE A 240 5.87 39.16 -4.58
C ILE A 240 4.54 39.12 -3.81
N PRO A 241 3.44 39.67 -4.37
CA PRO A 241 2.17 39.72 -3.67
C PRO A 241 1.61 38.32 -3.40
N VAL A 242 1.27 38.08 -2.14
CA VAL A 242 0.70 36.90 -1.45
C VAL A 242 -0.64 36.41 -2.05
N SER A 243 -0.72 36.28 -3.37
CA SER A 243 -1.95 35.95 -4.10
C SER A 243 -1.84 34.66 -4.91
N ASN A 244 -0.69 33.99 -4.87
CA ASN A 244 -0.54 32.65 -5.42
C ASN A 244 0.55 31.90 -4.61
N PRO A 245 0.18 30.98 -3.71
CA PRO A 245 1.11 30.22 -2.87
C PRO A 245 2.09 29.37 -3.72
N ASP A 246 1.74 29.19 -4.98
CA ASP A 246 2.30 28.25 -5.93
C ASP A 246 3.43 28.82 -6.81
N SER A 247 3.62 30.14 -6.87
CA SER A 247 4.45 30.75 -7.93
C SER A 247 5.92 30.30 -7.91
N TYR A 248 6.52 30.12 -6.73
CA TYR A 248 7.95 29.79 -6.60
C TYR A 248 8.25 28.33 -6.95
N LEU A 249 7.48 27.36 -6.44
CA LEU A 249 7.68 25.94 -6.75
C LEU A 249 7.50 25.67 -8.25
N TRP A 250 6.46 26.23 -8.87
CA TRP A 250 6.24 26.06 -10.31
C TRP A 250 7.30 26.76 -11.13
N LYS A 251 7.83 27.90 -10.66
CA LYS A 251 8.94 28.57 -11.33
C LYS A 251 10.21 27.72 -11.26
N ILE A 252 10.52 27.09 -10.13
CA ILE A 252 11.62 26.12 -10.01
C ILE A 252 11.41 24.97 -11.01
N LEU A 253 10.24 24.34 -11.01
CA LEU A 253 9.92 23.23 -11.91
C LEU A 253 9.97 23.63 -13.40
N SER A 254 9.49 24.82 -13.74
CA SER A 254 9.54 25.35 -15.10
C SER A 254 10.98 25.65 -15.54
N GLU A 255 11.78 26.27 -14.68
CA GLU A 255 13.18 26.61 -14.99
C GLU A 255 14.04 25.33 -15.12
N ILE A 256 13.81 24.32 -14.29
CA ILE A 256 14.47 23.01 -14.42
C ILE A 256 14.08 22.33 -15.74
N PHE A 257 12.79 22.36 -16.10
CA PHE A 257 12.34 21.82 -17.39
C PHE A 257 12.95 22.58 -18.57
N ASP A 258 13.11 23.90 -18.47
CA ASP A 258 13.78 24.71 -19.50
C ASP A 258 15.28 24.42 -19.60
N VAL A 259 15.96 24.15 -18.47
CA VAL A 259 17.37 23.71 -18.47
C VAL A 259 17.49 22.39 -19.21
N TRP A 260 16.63 21.41 -18.91
CA TRP A 260 16.58 20.16 -19.66
C TRP A 260 16.35 20.42 -21.15
N LYS A 261 15.27 21.13 -21.50
CA LYS A 261 14.85 21.40 -22.88
C LYS A 261 15.95 22.05 -23.73
N LYS A 262 16.73 22.98 -23.16
CA LYS A 262 17.81 23.68 -23.87
C LYS A 262 19.05 22.83 -24.08
N THR A 263 19.30 21.81 -23.25
CA THR A 263 20.61 21.15 -23.17
C THR A 263 20.62 19.69 -23.59
N TRP A 264 19.48 18.99 -23.54
CA TRP A 264 19.44 17.55 -23.84
C TRP A 264 19.82 17.24 -25.30
N GLU A 265 19.40 18.06 -26.27
CA GLU A 265 19.70 17.86 -27.71
C GLU A 265 21.19 17.93 -28.01
N ILE A 266 21.90 18.84 -27.34
CA ILE A 266 23.34 19.03 -27.53
C ILE A 266 24.10 17.82 -26.96
N LEU A 267 23.65 17.31 -25.82
CA LEU A 267 24.29 16.21 -25.13
C LEU A 267 23.99 14.84 -25.73
N ASP A 268 22.95 14.72 -26.56
CA ASP A 268 22.53 13.43 -27.12
C ASP A 268 23.58 12.78 -28.03
N GLU A 269 24.32 13.62 -28.76
CA GLU A 269 25.44 13.18 -29.61
C GLU A 269 26.79 13.17 -28.86
N ILE A 270 26.92 13.99 -27.80
CA ILE A 270 28.15 14.10 -27.01
C ILE A 270 28.28 12.90 -26.05
N VAL A 271 27.19 12.46 -25.42
CA VAL A 271 27.21 11.39 -24.42
C VAL A 271 26.92 10.04 -25.09
N SER A 272 27.95 9.43 -25.66
CA SER A 272 27.80 8.17 -26.41
C SER A 272 27.82 6.90 -25.53
N ASN A 273 28.37 6.94 -24.31
CA ASN A 273 28.61 5.75 -23.47
C ASN A 273 28.23 5.96 -21.99
N TYR A 274 26.98 6.33 -21.68
CA TYR A 274 26.49 6.27 -20.29
C TYR A 274 25.85 4.91 -20.02
N GLU A 275 26.67 3.87 -19.96
CA GLU A 275 26.24 2.56 -19.43
C GLU A 275 26.44 2.58 -17.91
N ASN A 276 25.44 3.04 -17.17
CA ASN A 276 25.33 2.69 -15.76
C ASN A 276 23.86 2.48 -15.38
N TYR A 277 23.53 1.21 -15.12
CA TYR A 277 22.44 0.71 -14.30
C TYR A 277 21.17 1.56 -14.21
N CYS A 278 20.32 1.51 -15.25
CA CYS A 278 18.88 1.31 -15.12
C CYS A 278 18.30 1.03 -16.52
N ILE A 279 17.50 -0.02 -16.60
CA ILE A 279 16.87 -0.51 -17.84
C ILE A 279 15.79 0.49 -18.24
N ILE A 280 16.09 1.42 -19.14
CA ILE A 280 15.07 2.15 -19.91
C ILE A 280 15.54 2.20 -21.37
N GLN A 281 14.84 1.46 -22.22
CA GLN A 281 14.98 1.50 -23.68
C GLN A 281 14.38 2.83 -24.19
N SER A 282 15.18 3.89 -24.24
CA SER A 282 14.86 5.07 -25.03
C SER A 282 16.11 5.58 -25.75
N SER A 283 15.93 5.97 -27.00
CA SER A 283 16.96 6.21 -28.02
C SER A 283 17.74 7.52 -27.85
N LYS A 284 17.85 8.08 -26.63
CA LYS A 284 18.41 9.42 -26.38
C LYS A 284 19.24 9.48 -25.09
N ASN A 285 20.54 9.20 -25.21
CA ASN A 285 21.49 9.15 -24.09
C ASN A 285 21.66 10.51 -23.38
N GLY A 286 21.55 11.63 -24.10
CA GLY A 286 21.74 12.96 -23.53
C GLY A 286 20.64 13.35 -22.54
N SER A 287 19.40 12.98 -22.86
CA SER A 287 18.25 13.25 -21.97
C SER A 287 18.28 12.41 -20.71
N ASN A 288 18.66 11.13 -20.83
CA ASN A 288 18.86 10.25 -19.66
C ASN A 288 19.92 10.83 -18.72
N PHE A 289 21.03 11.33 -19.27
CA PHE A 289 22.08 11.97 -18.48
C PHE A 289 21.56 13.20 -17.73
N VAL A 290 20.96 14.18 -18.43
CA VAL A 290 20.48 15.42 -17.79
C VAL A 290 19.40 15.13 -16.75
N SER A 291 18.46 14.25 -17.06
CA SER A 291 17.39 13.84 -16.13
C SER A 291 17.95 13.15 -14.89
N SER A 292 19.00 12.33 -15.03
CA SER A 292 19.66 11.70 -13.88
C SER A 292 20.31 12.73 -12.94
N VAL A 293 20.97 13.76 -13.49
CA VAL A 293 21.58 14.84 -12.69
C VAL A 293 20.53 15.70 -12.02
N ILE A 294 19.42 16.01 -12.71
CA ILE A 294 18.26 16.69 -12.13
C ILE A 294 17.73 15.88 -10.94
N SER A 295 17.51 14.57 -11.12
CA SER A 295 17.04 13.69 -10.05
C SER A 295 17.98 13.70 -8.84
N GLN A 296 19.29 13.55 -9.06
CA GLN A 296 20.29 13.54 -7.99
C GLN A 296 20.36 14.86 -7.24
N THR A 297 20.24 15.98 -7.96
CA THR A 297 20.32 17.32 -7.34
C THR A 297 19.06 17.63 -6.55
N LEU A 298 17.88 17.33 -7.10
CA LEU A 298 16.59 17.52 -6.43
C LEU A 298 16.43 16.63 -5.20
N GLN A 299 17.01 15.42 -5.23
CA GLN A 299 17.00 14.47 -4.11
C GLN A 299 18.15 14.70 -3.11
N SER A 300 19.04 15.67 -3.35
CA SER A 300 20.07 16.01 -2.36
C SER A 300 19.42 16.60 -1.11
N ASP A 301 19.87 16.17 0.08
CA ASP A 301 19.27 16.57 1.36
C ASP A 301 19.16 18.09 1.51
N THR A 302 20.15 18.84 1.03
CA THR A 302 20.16 20.31 1.12
C THR A 302 19.06 20.93 0.26
N GLN A 303 18.98 20.54 -1.02
CA GLN A 303 18.01 21.12 -1.96
C GLN A 303 16.58 20.65 -1.67
N TRP A 304 16.41 19.37 -1.31
CA TRP A 304 15.12 18.82 -0.92
C TRP A 304 14.54 19.55 0.30
N ASN A 305 15.38 19.82 1.32
CA ASN A 305 14.93 20.54 2.50
C ASN A 305 14.50 21.98 2.20
N ILE A 306 15.23 22.68 1.31
CA ILE A 306 14.86 24.04 0.88
C ILE A 306 13.52 24.01 0.14
N ILE A 307 13.35 23.12 -0.84
CA ILE A 307 12.11 23.03 -1.63
C ILE A 307 10.93 22.63 -0.73
N SER A 308 11.13 21.64 0.15
CA SER A 308 10.10 21.20 1.10
C SER A 308 9.67 22.34 2.04
N LYS A 309 10.62 23.17 2.48
CA LYS A 309 10.33 24.35 3.30
C LYS A 309 9.52 25.38 2.53
N ILE A 310 9.94 25.75 1.31
CA ILE A 310 9.20 26.69 0.46
C ILE A 310 7.77 26.18 0.23
N PHE A 311 7.62 24.88 -0.05
CA PHE A 311 6.33 24.25 -0.24
C PHE A 311 5.45 24.29 1.02
N LEU A 312 6.00 23.96 2.19
CA LEU A 312 5.25 24.01 3.45
C LEU A 312 4.87 25.43 3.87
N ASP A 313 5.79 26.39 3.71
CA ASP A 313 5.53 27.81 4.02
C ASP A 313 4.40 28.34 3.14
N SER A 314 4.37 27.98 1.86
CA SER A 314 3.30 28.38 0.94
C SER A 314 1.92 27.86 1.35
N LEU A 315 1.86 26.62 1.86
CA LEU A 315 0.61 26.01 2.33
C LEU A 315 0.15 26.60 3.68
N ALA A 316 1.08 27.09 4.50
CA ALA A 316 0.78 27.63 5.83
C ALA A 316 0.20 29.05 5.78
N CYS A 317 0.52 29.83 4.76
CA CYS A 317 0.08 31.22 4.60
C CYS A 317 -1.37 31.37 4.11
N GLU A 318 -2.00 30.30 3.61
CA GLU A 318 -3.35 30.33 3.05
C GLU A 318 -4.44 30.30 4.12
N GLU A 319 -5.42 31.21 4.03
CA GLU A 319 -6.58 31.25 4.95
C GLU A 319 -7.50 30.03 4.74
N GLU A 320 -7.75 29.64 3.47
CA GLU A 320 -8.57 28.48 3.11
C GLU A 320 -7.70 27.27 2.76
N LYS A 321 -7.09 26.66 3.78
CA LYS A 321 -6.14 25.53 3.63
C LYS A 321 -6.63 24.40 2.73
N PHE A 322 -7.89 23.97 2.88
CA PHE A 322 -8.46 22.88 2.07
C PHE A 322 -8.58 23.21 0.58
N MET A 323 -8.87 24.46 0.24
CA MET A 323 -8.92 24.92 -1.16
C MET A 323 -7.51 25.01 -1.76
N ALA A 324 -6.53 25.47 -0.98
CA ALA A 324 -5.13 25.48 -1.39
C ALA A 324 -4.63 24.06 -1.73
N TYR A 325 -4.92 23.06 -0.89
CA TYR A 325 -4.56 21.66 -1.16
C TYR A 325 -5.17 21.12 -2.47
N LEU A 326 -6.42 21.49 -2.77
CA LEU A 326 -7.07 21.11 -4.03
C LEU A 326 -6.44 21.78 -5.25
N GLN A 327 -6.08 23.06 -5.14
CA GLN A 327 -5.43 23.80 -6.23
C GLN A 327 -4.06 23.22 -6.55
N VAL A 328 -3.24 22.99 -5.52
CA VAL A 328 -1.91 22.37 -5.65
C VAL A 328 -1.99 20.99 -6.30
N SER A 329 -2.93 20.14 -5.88
CA SER A 329 -3.07 18.81 -6.49
C SER A 329 -3.51 18.86 -7.96
N LYS A 330 -4.40 19.78 -8.32
CA LYS A 330 -4.78 20.02 -9.73
C LYS A 330 -3.58 20.49 -10.55
N GLN A 331 -2.75 21.36 -10.01
CA GLN A 331 -1.54 21.82 -10.69
C GLN A 331 -0.51 20.69 -10.83
N PHE A 332 -0.32 19.82 -9.83
CA PHE A 332 0.53 18.62 -9.97
C PHE A 332 0.05 17.72 -11.11
N THR A 333 -1.26 17.51 -11.21
CA THR A 333 -1.85 16.69 -12.28
C THR A 333 -1.65 17.35 -13.65
N THR A 334 -1.91 18.66 -13.75
CA THR A 334 -1.72 19.43 -14.98
C THR A 334 -0.25 19.44 -15.42
N TYR A 335 0.68 19.54 -14.47
CA TYR A 335 2.10 19.54 -14.77
C TYR A 335 2.60 18.16 -15.22
N ILE A 336 2.11 17.07 -14.61
CA ILE A 336 2.41 15.70 -15.09
C ILE A 336 1.89 15.51 -16.53
N GLU A 337 0.70 16.00 -16.86
CA GLU A 337 0.18 15.98 -18.24
C GLU A 337 1.04 16.83 -19.20
N PHE A 338 1.49 18.00 -18.74
CA PHE A 338 2.44 18.83 -19.49
C PHE A 338 3.76 18.10 -19.78
N LEU A 339 4.31 17.39 -18.78
CA LEU A 339 5.52 16.58 -18.96
C LEU A 339 5.30 15.43 -19.95
N GLY A 340 4.16 14.76 -19.90
CA GLY A 340 3.83 13.68 -20.84
C GLY A 340 3.65 14.16 -22.29
N THR A 341 3.26 15.42 -22.49
CA THR A 341 3.04 16.00 -23.83
C THR A 341 4.27 16.70 -24.42
N ARG A 342 5.12 17.31 -23.58
CA ARG A 342 6.27 18.10 -24.03
C ARG A 342 7.64 17.54 -23.63
N GLY A 343 7.69 16.71 -22.60
CA GLY A 343 8.89 16.00 -22.17
C GLY A 343 9.08 14.70 -22.95
N ASP A 344 10.27 14.11 -22.80
CA ASP A 344 10.47 12.71 -23.13
C ASP A 344 10.26 11.81 -21.89
N ASN A 345 10.36 10.49 -22.09
CA ASN A 345 10.12 9.54 -21.01
C ASN A 345 11.06 9.75 -19.81
N ALA A 346 12.31 10.17 -20.03
CA ALA A 346 13.32 10.29 -18.98
C ALA A 346 13.02 11.46 -18.04
N ILE A 347 12.76 12.65 -18.59
CA ILE A 347 12.42 13.82 -17.77
C ILE A 347 11.03 13.67 -17.14
N SER A 348 10.08 13.06 -17.87
CA SER A 348 8.74 12.79 -17.36
C SER A 348 8.80 11.87 -16.15
N GLU A 349 9.56 10.78 -16.20
CA GLU A 349 9.72 9.87 -15.06
C GLU A 349 10.42 10.54 -13.87
N CYS A 350 11.50 11.30 -14.14
CA CYS A 350 12.25 12.02 -13.12
C CYS A 350 11.36 13.02 -12.33
N LEU A 351 10.70 13.94 -13.03
CA LEU A 351 9.89 14.98 -12.38
C LEU A 351 8.57 14.42 -11.83
N THR A 352 8.03 13.35 -12.42
CA THR A 352 6.87 12.66 -11.83
C THR A 352 7.24 12.03 -10.49
N LYS A 353 8.39 11.36 -10.38
CA LYS A 353 8.89 10.83 -9.09
C LYS A 353 9.04 11.93 -8.06
N PHE A 354 9.61 13.07 -8.44
CA PHE A 354 9.74 14.24 -7.57
C PHE A 354 8.39 14.77 -7.09
N ILE A 355 7.40 14.89 -7.99
CA ILE A 355 6.04 15.33 -7.64
C ILE A 355 5.34 14.33 -6.72
N VAL A 356 5.57 13.03 -6.89
CA VAL A 356 5.04 12.00 -5.99
C VAL A 356 5.56 12.22 -4.57
N SER A 357 6.85 12.52 -4.40
CA SER A 357 7.42 12.85 -3.08
C SER A 357 6.82 14.13 -2.48
N LEU A 358 6.55 15.17 -3.29
CA LEU A 358 5.84 16.37 -2.80
C LEU A 358 4.38 16.09 -2.43
N LYS A 359 3.70 15.20 -3.16
CA LYS A 359 2.34 14.75 -2.82
C LYS A 359 2.28 13.99 -1.49
N GLU A 360 3.36 13.29 -1.11
CA GLU A 360 3.45 12.65 0.21
C GLU A 360 3.48 13.70 1.34
N ILE A 361 4.29 14.75 1.20
CA ILE A 361 4.31 15.90 2.14
C ILE A 361 2.93 16.59 2.21
N LEU A 362 2.29 16.77 1.06
CA LEU A 362 0.93 17.32 0.97
C LEU A 362 -0.05 16.46 1.77
N GLY A 363 0.03 15.14 1.62
CA GLY A 363 -0.79 14.17 2.35
C GLY A 363 -0.61 14.24 3.87
N GLU A 364 0.64 14.24 4.35
CA GLU A 364 0.93 14.34 5.79
C GLU A 364 0.43 15.66 6.40
N THR A 365 0.58 16.76 5.67
CA THR A 365 0.12 18.08 6.11
C THR A 365 -1.41 18.14 6.11
N TYR A 366 -2.05 17.64 5.06
CA TYR A 366 -3.51 17.54 4.96
C TYR A 366 -4.09 16.72 6.11
N GLN A 367 -3.50 15.54 6.39
CA GLN A 367 -3.90 14.68 7.50
C GLN A 367 -3.87 15.42 8.84
N ARG A 368 -2.80 16.18 9.11
CA ARG A 368 -2.63 16.96 10.34
C ARG A 368 -3.68 18.06 10.47
N GLU A 369 -3.94 18.80 9.40
CA GLU A 369 -4.96 19.85 9.39
C GLU A 369 -6.37 19.30 9.54
N VAL A 370 -6.71 18.20 8.86
CA VAL A 370 -7.99 17.48 9.06
C VAL A 370 -8.18 17.11 10.52
N LYS A 371 -7.15 16.52 11.14
CA LYS A 371 -7.21 16.13 12.55
C LYS A 371 -7.45 17.35 13.45
N ASN A 372 -6.70 18.44 13.26
CA ASN A 372 -6.84 19.65 14.05
C ASN A 372 -8.24 20.29 13.88
N PHE A 373 -8.71 20.37 12.63
CA PHE A 373 -10.03 20.92 12.32
C PHE A 373 -11.15 20.12 12.99
N LEU A 374 -11.13 18.80 12.87
CA LEU A 374 -12.14 17.92 13.49
C LEU A 374 -12.08 17.97 15.02
N LEU A 375 -10.89 18.11 15.63
CA LEU A 375 -10.75 18.31 17.08
C LEU A 375 -11.38 19.63 17.54
N ILE A 376 -11.22 20.70 16.76
CA ILE A 376 -11.87 21.99 17.03
C ILE A 376 -13.39 21.82 16.98
N GLU A 377 -13.94 21.11 16.00
CA GLU A 377 -15.38 20.85 15.93
C GLU A 377 -15.89 20.03 17.14
N ILE A 378 -15.18 18.99 17.56
CA ILE A 378 -15.52 18.25 18.80
C ILE A 378 -15.51 19.18 20.02
N SER A 379 -14.56 20.13 20.07
CA SER A 379 -14.45 21.06 21.21
C SER A 379 -15.65 22.00 21.34
N LYS A 380 -16.41 22.24 20.26
CA LYS A 380 -17.63 23.07 20.26
C LYS A 380 -18.84 22.38 20.90
N ILE A 381 -18.75 21.08 21.19
CA ILE A 381 -19.81 20.35 21.90
C ILE A 381 -19.86 20.86 23.34
N VAL A 382 -20.84 21.72 23.62
CA VAL A 382 -21.06 22.35 24.92
C VAL A 382 -22.53 22.16 25.33
N PRO A 383 -22.81 21.76 26.58
CA PRO A 383 -24.18 21.56 27.03
C PRO A 383 -24.97 22.87 27.03
N PRO A 384 -26.24 22.86 26.61
CA PRO A 384 -27.11 24.05 26.58
C PRO A 384 -27.26 24.66 27.98
N GLU A 385 -27.46 25.96 28.11
CA GLU A 385 -27.55 26.62 29.43
C GLU A 385 -28.74 26.14 30.28
N SER A 386 -29.83 25.68 29.65
CA SER A 386 -31.02 25.20 30.36
C SER A 386 -30.90 23.74 30.83
N SER A 387 -31.12 23.52 32.13
CA SER A 387 -31.07 22.18 32.75
C SER A 387 -32.07 21.19 32.13
N ALA A 388 -33.27 21.64 31.79
CA ALA A 388 -34.33 20.79 31.21
C ALA A 388 -33.96 20.23 29.83
N SER A 389 -33.20 20.96 29.01
CA SER A 389 -32.75 20.46 27.71
C SER A 389 -31.55 19.51 27.84
N ARG A 390 -30.69 19.70 28.87
CA ARG A 390 -29.56 18.81 29.16
C ARG A 390 -29.99 17.37 29.42
N HIS A 391 -31.02 17.16 30.25
CA HIS A 391 -31.50 15.83 30.65
C HIS A 391 -32.17 15.03 29.53
N ARG A 392 -32.57 15.68 28.43
CA ARG A 392 -33.18 14.99 27.28
C ARG A 392 -32.15 14.50 26.26
N HIS A 393 -30.87 14.86 26.39
CA HIS A 393 -29.73 14.47 25.54
C HIS A 393 -29.88 14.69 24.01
N LYS A 394 -31.06 15.07 23.51
CA LYS A 394 -31.34 15.36 22.08
C LYS A 394 -30.54 16.54 21.54
N TRP A 395 -30.02 17.40 22.41
CA TRP A 395 -29.16 18.51 22.04
C TRP A 395 -27.80 18.07 21.47
N LEU A 396 -27.37 16.82 21.72
CA LEU A 396 -26.13 16.27 21.16
C LEU A 396 -26.26 15.88 19.69
N ILE A 397 -27.48 15.54 19.22
CA ILE A 397 -27.71 15.01 17.88
C ILE A 397 -27.27 16.00 16.78
N PRO A 398 -27.63 17.30 16.81
CA PRO A 398 -27.19 18.25 15.80
C PRO A 398 -25.66 18.36 15.68
N TYR A 399 -24.93 18.29 16.79
CA TYR A 399 -23.47 18.32 16.77
C TYR A 399 -22.87 17.06 16.12
N ILE A 400 -23.46 15.90 16.38
CA ILE A 400 -23.04 14.63 15.75
C ILE A 400 -23.35 14.66 14.24
N GLU A 401 -24.51 15.21 13.85
CA GLU A 401 -24.88 15.41 12.44
C GLU A 401 -23.94 16.37 11.71
N ASP A 402 -23.59 17.50 12.34
CA ASP A 402 -22.62 18.45 11.78
C ASP A 402 -21.24 17.82 11.64
N LEU A 403 -20.77 17.07 12.66
CA LEU A 403 -19.51 16.32 12.58
C LEU A 403 -19.53 15.29 11.45
N GLN A 404 -20.63 14.54 11.32
CA GLN A 404 -20.82 13.59 10.23
C GLN A 404 -20.73 14.30 8.88
N ARG A 405 -21.46 15.40 8.68
CA ARG A 405 -21.44 16.17 7.43
C ARG A 405 -20.02 16.62 7.07
N ILE A 406 -19.29 17.14 8.05
CA ILE A 406 -17.91 17.62 7.87
C ILE A 406 -16.99 16.47 7.48
N ILE A 407 -17.05 15.32 8.18
CA ILE A 407 -16.24 14.15 7.86
C ILE A 407 -16.54 13.66 6.44
N LEU A 408 -17.81 13.59 6.05
CA LEU A 408 -18.20 13.17 4.70
C LEU A 408 -17.66 14.14 3.62
N GLN A 409 -17.72 15.44 3.88
CA GLN A 409 -17.14 16.45 2.97
C GLN A 409 -15.62 16.26 2.83
N ILE A 410 -14.90 16.07 3.93
CA ILE A 410 -13.45 15.82 3.93
C ILE A 410 -13.10 14.55 3.14
N ILE A 411 -13.90 13.49 3.26
CA ILE A 411 -13.70 12.25 2.49
C ILE A 411 -13.82 12.53 0.99
N HIS A 412 -14.86 13.26 0.57
CA HIS A 412 -15.06 13.60 -0.84
C HIS A 412 -13.95 14.50 -1.38
N GLU A 413 -13.52 15.51 -0.62
CA GLU A 413 -12.42 16.40 -0.99
C GLU A 413 -11.09 15.63 -1.07
N ALA A 414 -10.77 14.82 -0.07
CA ALA A 414 -9.53 14.03 -0.06
C ALA A 414 -9.49 13.01 -1.22
N SER A 415 -10.61 12.36 -1.52
CA SER A 415 -10.74 11.46 -2.67
C SER A 415 -10.46 12.20 -3.99
N ALA A 416 -10.95 13.43 -4.14
CA ALA A 416 -10.67 14.26 -5.31
C ALA A 416 -9.20 14.72 -5.40
N ILE A 417 -8.54 14.95 -4.26
CA ILE A 417 -7.16 15.45 -4.19
C ILE A 417 -6.14 14.33 -4.39
N PHE A 418 -6.32 13.18 -3.73
CA PHE A 418 -5.30 12.13 -3.62
C PHE A 418 -5.62 10.87 -4.43
N GLY A 419 -6.80 10.77 -5.06
CA GLY A 419 -7.25 9.54 -5.71
C GLY A 419 -7.29 8.39 -4.70
N ASN A 420 -6.96 7.17 -5.10
CA ASN A 420 -7.06 5.97 -4.23
C ASN A 420 -6.23 6.05 -2.94
N LYS A 421 -5.13 6.82 -2.93
CA LYS A 421 -4.28 7.02 -1.75
C LYS A 421 -4.92 7.86 -0.63
N PHE A 422 -6.09 8.47 -0.86
CA PHE A 422 -6.78 9.28 0.15
C PHE A 422 -7.09 8.50 1.43
N TYR A 423 -7.29 7.18 1.30
CA TYR A 423 -7.68 6.30 2.38
C TYR A 423 -6.61 6.28 3.50
N ASP A 424 -5.34 6.08 3.12
CA ASP A 424 -4.21 6.02 4.06
C ASP A 424 -3.99 7.35 4.79
N ILE A 425 -4.38 8.46 4.16
CA ILE A 425 -4.23 9.81 4.67
C ILE A 425 -5.32 10.14 5.70
N ILE A 426 -6.58 9.80 5.40
CA ILE A 426 -7.74 10.29 6.17
C ILE A 426 -8.18 9.36 7.29
N VAL A 427 -8.10 8.05 7.09
CA VAL A 427 -8.61 7.06 8.05
C VAL A 427 -7.98 7.18 9.43
N PRO A 428 -6.65 7.41 9.58
CA PRO A 428 -6.07 7.60 10.91
C PRO A 428 -6.60 8.85 11.62
N SER A 429 -6.93 9.91 10.87
CA SER A 429 -7.54 11.11 11.43
C SER A 429 -8.98 10.83 11.88
N ILE A 430 -9.79 10.16 11.07
CA ILE A 430 -11.16 9.76 11.47
C ILE A 430 -11.13 8.86 12.72
N ASP A 431 -10.22 7.89 12.76
CA ASP A 431 -10.08 6.99 13.91
C ASP A 431 -9.73 7.72 15.22
N SER A 432 -8.78 8.66 15.13
CA SER A 432 -8.42 9.52 16.26
C SER A 432 -9.62 10.36 16.74
N ILE A 433 -10.45 10.85 15.82
CA ILE A 433 -11.60 11.71 16.11
C ILE A 433 -12.75 10.94 16.73
N VAL A 434 -13.04 9.73 16.23
CA VAL A 434 -14.02 8.83 16.87
C VAL A 434 -13.60 8.49 18.30
N THR A 435 -12.32 8.18 18.50
CA THR A 435 -11.78 7.89 19.83
C THR A 435 -11.89 9.11 20.76
N GLU A 436 -11.58 10.30 20.28
CA GLU A 436 -11.70 11.53 21.06
C GLU A 436 -13.16 11.87 21.38
N LEU A 437 -14.08 11.66 20.44
CA LEU A 437 -15.52 11.84 20.68
C LEU A 437 -16.00 10.95 21.83
N ILE A 438 -15.61 9.67 21.84
CA ILE A 438 -15.93 8.73 22.92
C ILE A 438 -15.33 9.21 24.25
N ASN A 439 -14.07 9.66 24.23
CA ASN A 439 -13.39 10.17 25.42
C ASN A 439 -14.10 11.40 25.99
N VAL A 440 -14.50 12.36 25.16
CA VAL A 440 -15.21 13.56 25.58
C VAL A 440 -16.54 13.21 26.25
N PHE A 441 -17.31 12.30 25.65
CA PHE A 441 -18.59 11.86 26.18
C PHE A 441 -18.44 11.17 27.55
N ASN A 442 -17.39 10.36 27.71
CA ASN A 442 -17.10 9.64 28.96
C ASN A 442 -16.51 10.55 30.05
N GLN A 443 -15.54 11.40 29.71
CA GLN A 443 -14.87 12.28 30.67
C GLN A 443 -15.83 13.35 31.22
N LYS A 444 -16.53 14.05 30.32
CA LYS A 444 -17.48 15.12 30.68
C LYS A 444 -18.84 14.61 31.12
N ASP A 445 -19.06 13.29 31.08
CA ASP A 445 -20.30 12.62 31.48
C ASP A 445 -21.55 13.22 30.81
N TYR A 446 -21.48 13.54 29.52
CA TYR A 446 -22.60 14.16 28.78
C TYR A 446 -23.84 13.28 28.70
N LEU A 447 -23.66 11.97 28.85
CA LEU A 447 -24.74 11.00 28.93
C LEU A 447 -25.17 10.71 30.37
N GLU A 448 -24.65 11.41 31.39
CA GLU A 448 -25.00 11.24 32.82
C GLU A 448 -24.90 9.79 33.32
N VAL A 449 -23.90 9.02 32.87
CA VAL A 449 -23.69 7.62 33.29
C VAL A 449 -23.06 7.55 34.68
N LYS A 450 -22.17 8.49 35.04
CA LYS A 450 -21.57 8.50 36.39
C LYS A 450 -22.62 8.82 37.46
N LYS A 451 -23.57 9.71 37.16
CA LYS A 451 -24.73 9.97 38.04
C LYS A 451 -25.58 8.73 38.28
N ASP A 452 -25.76 7.93 37.22
CA ASP A 452 -26.52 6.69 37.29
C ASP A 452 -25.83 5.63 38.16
N ILE A 453 -24.50 5.53 38.06
CA ILE A 453 -23.68 4.66 38.92
C ILE A 453 -23.77 5.11 40.40
N ASN A 454 -23.77 6.42 40.64
CA ASN A 454 -23.91 6.98 41.98
C ASN A 454 -25.35 6.94 42.54
N GLN A 455 -26.30 6.34 41.80
CA GLN A 455 -27.71 6.20 42.18
C GLN A 455 -28.40 7.53 42.53
N GLU A 456 -28.03 8.63 41.85
CA GLU A 456 -28.68 9.93 42.02
C GLU A 456 -30.08 9.93 41.38
N ILE A 457 -31.07 9.42 42.11
CA ILE A 457 -32.45 9.25 41.61
C ILE A 457 -33.28 10.51 41.89
N CYS A 458 -33.82 11.12 40.83
CA CYS A 458 -34.75 12.23 40.94
C CYS A 458 -36.11 11.77 41.49
N ALA A 459 -36.36 11.98 42.78
CA ALA A 459 -37.57 11.55 43.48
C ALA A 459 -38.90 12.11 42.92
N ASN A 460 -38.84 13.20 42.13
CA ASN A 460 -40.02 13.93 41.64
C ASN A 460 -40.51 13.48 40.25
N LYS A 461 -39.77 12.64 39.52
CA LYS A 461 -40.12 12.21 38.14
C LYS A 461 -40.78 10.85 38.11
N GLY A 462 -41.73 10.63 37.20
CA GLY A 462 -42.39 9.34 36.93
C GLY A 462 -41.41 8.25 36.46
N ILE A 463 -41.74 6.95 36.64
CA ILE A 463 -40.89 5.86 36.14
C ILE A 463 -40.83 5.86 34.61
N GLY A 464 -41.96 6.15 33.95
CA GLY A 464 -41.99 6.40 32.50
C GLY A 464 -41.06 7.55 32.09
N GLU A 465 -41.13 8.71 32.75
CA GLU A 465 -40.26 9.87 32.44
C GLU A 465 -38.77 9.57 32.65
N ILE A 466 -38.42 8.86 33.72
CA ILE A 466 -37.04 8.43 33.98
C ILE A 466 -36.59 7.47 32.88
N SER A 467 -37.43 6.50 32.50
CA SER A 467 -37.14 5.54 31.44
C SER A 467 -36.91 6.24 30.10
N GLU A 468 -37.75 7.20 29.75
CA GLU A 468 -37.58 8.02 28.55
C GLU A 468 -36.25 8.81 28.57
N GLU A 469 -35.89 9.43 29.68
CA GLU A 469 -34.61 10.15 29.81
C GLU A 469 -33.41 9.22 29.60
N LYS A 470 -33.41 8.04 30.24
CA LYS A 470 -32.34 7.05 30.08
C LYS A 470 -32.28 6.48 28.68
N PHE A 471 -33.42 6.22 28.04
CA PHE A 471 -33.47 5.71 26.68
C PHE A 471 -33.09 6.76 25.63
N ASN A 472 -33.32 8.05 25.88
CA ASN A 472 -32.78 9.12 25.05
C ASN A 472 -31.24 9.13 25.05
N SER A 473 -30.58 8.83 26.18
CA SER A 473 -29.11 8.65 26.20
C SER A 473 -28.66 7.49 25.30
N ILE A 474 -29.41 6.37 25.30
CA ILE A 474 -29.13 5.21 24.43
C ILE A 474 -29.29 5.56 22.96
N ILE A 475 -30.32 6.34 22.60
CA ILE A 475 -30.51 6.85 21.22
C ILE A 475 -29.28 7.59 20.72
N VAL A 476 -28.65 8.43 21.56
CA VAL A 476 -27.46 9.21 21.16
C VAL A 476 -26.32 8.27 20.79
N VAL A 477 -26.08 7.20 21.54
CA VAL A 477 -25.02 6.22 21.21
C VAL A 477 -25.34 5.47 19.91
N GLY A 478 -26.60 5.08 19.71
CA GLY A 478 -27.05 4.50 18.45
C GLY A 478 -26.88 5.43 17.26
N TYR A 479 -27.04 6.73 17.48
CA TYR A 479 -26.79 7.76 16.47
C TYR A 479 -25.31 7.80 16.07
N ILE A 480 -24.39 7.70 17.04
CA ILE A 480 -22.94 7.64 16.78
C ILE A 480 -22.60 6.40 15.96
N TYR A 481 -23.20 5.24 16.23
CA TYR A 481 -23.01 4.07 15.36
C TYR A 481 -23.51 4.31 13.93
N ASN A 482 -24.72 4.82 13.77
CA ASN A 482 -25.28 5.09 12.44
C ASN A 482 -24.41 6.10 11.66
N MET A 483 -23.84 7.09 12.36
CA MET A 483 -22.83 7.99 11.79
C MET A 483 -21.60 7.22 11.30
N ILE A 484 -21.00 6.36 12.13
CA ILE A 484 -19.82 5.57 11.75
C ILE A 484 -20.11 4.63 10.59
N GLU A 485 -21.26 3.93 10.61
CA GLU A 485 -21.68 3.08 9.49
C GLU A 485 -21.78 3.88 8.19
N THR A 486 -22.40 5.06 8.24
CA THR A 486 -22.51 5.95 7.07
C THR A 486 -21.13 6.39 6.57
N ILE A 487 -20.22 6.77 7.47
CA ILE A 487 -18.84 7.13 7.12
C ILE A 487 -18.13 5.93 6.47
N CYS A 488 -18.26 4.73 7.04
CA CYS A 488 -17.68 3.51 6.51
C CYS A 488 -18.22 3.15 5.12
N ASP A 489 -19.52 3.34 4.89
CA ASP A 489 -20.14 3.08 3.60
C ASP A 489 -19.68 4.07 2.53
N VAL A 490 -19.56 5.36 2.88
CA VAL A 490 -19.02 6.37 1.95
C VAL A 490 -17.56 6.09 1.63
N LEU A 491 -16.72 5.74 2.62
CA LEU A 491 -15.32 5.33 2.40
C LEU A 491 -15.22 4.15 1.43
N LYS A 492 -16.11 3.16 1.53
CA LYS A 492 -16.16 2.01 0.60
C LYS A 492 -16.59 2.44 -0.81
N ASN A 493 -17.55 3.36 -0.91
CA ASN A 493 -18.11 3.80 -2.20
C ASN A 493 -17.21 4.80 -2.94
N SER A 494 -16.36 5.55 -2.23
CA SER A 494 -15.47 6.56 -2.83
C SER A 494 -14.19 5.99 -3.45
N LEU A 495 -13.98 4.67 -3.39
CA LEU A 495 -12.87 4.00 -4.05
C LEU A 495 -13.24 3.55 -5.45
N PHE A 496 -12.59 4.16 -6.43
CA PHE A 496 -12.70 3.79 -7.83
C PHE A 496 -11.58 2.79 -8.17
N GLY A 497 -11.85 1.49 -8.06
CA GLY A 497 -10.88 0.46 -8.47
C GLY A 497 -11.16 -0.94 -7.94
N ASN A 498 -10.74 -1.95 -8.69
CA ASN A 498 -10.83 -3.38 -8.34
C ASN A 498 -9.57 -3.89 -7.62
N GLU A 499 -8.99 -3.10 -6.71
CA GLU A 499 -7.86 -3.56 -5.90
C GLU A 499 -8.37 -4.33 -4.68
N ILE A 500 -8.30 -5.66 -4.78
CA ILE A 500 -8.79 -6.61 -3.75
C ILE A 500 -8.11 -6.37 -2.39
N ASN A 501 -6.84 -5.93 -2.39
CA ASN A 501 -6.07 -5.67 -1.17
C ASN A 501 -6.58 -4.43 -0.41
N GLU A 502 -6.93 -3.35 -1.11
CA GLU A 502 -7.49 -2.15 -0.49
C GLU A 502 -8.85 -2.48 0.16
N LYS A 503 -9.71 -3.25 -0.52
CA LYS A 503 -11.01 -3.71 0.03
C LYS A 503 -10.87 -4.48 1.35
N ILE A 504 -9.87 -5.35 1.48
CA ILE A 504 -9.63 -6.13 2.71
C ILE A 504 -9.15 -5.22 3.85
N ILE A 505 -8.27 -4.25 3.56
CA ILE A 505 -7.77 -3.29 4.54
C ILE A 505 -8.92 -2.41 5.07
N ILE A 506 -9.81 -1.97 4.18
CA ILE A 506 -10.99 -1.17 4.53
C ILE A 506 -11.95 -1.95 5.41
N GLU A 507 -12.25 -3.20 5.06
CA GLU A 507 -13.10 -4.05 5.90
C GLU A 507 -12.51 -4.23 7.31
N LYS A 508 -11.18 -4.30 7.43
CA LYS A 508 -10.52 -4.43 8.73
C LYS A 508 -10.64 -3.14 9.57
N HIS A 509 -10.36 -1.98 8.98
CA HIS A 509 -10.44 -0.69 9.69
C HIS A 509 -11.87 -0.28 10.02
N THR A 510 -12.82 -0.52 9.12
CA THR A 510 -14.25 -0.27 9.39
C THR A 510 -14.76 -1.16 10.52
N LYS A 511 -14.34 -2.43 10.58
CA LYS A 511 -14.61 -3.32 11.73
C LYS A 511 -13.97 -2.80 13.02
N ASP A 512 -12.73 -2.30 12.96
CA ASP A 512 -12.03 -1.76 14.13
C ASP A 512 -12.71 -0.50 14.70
N LEU A 513 -13.14 0.42 13.84
CA LEU A 513 -13.90 1.63 14.22
C LEU A 513 -15.21 1.27 14.94
N VAL A 514 -15.99 0.34 14.37
CA VAL A 514 -17.24 -0.12 14.98
C VAL A 514 -16.97 -0.87 16.30
N GLN A 515 -15.89 -1.64 16.37
CA GLN A 515 -15.50 -2.37 17.58
C GLN A 515 -15.06 -1.43 18.71
N LYS A 516 -14.42 -0.30 18.43
CA LYS A 516 -14.05 0.71 19.46
C LYS A 516 -15.26 1.29 20.20
N LEU A 517 -16.40 1.39 19.53
CA LEU A 517 -17.67 1.79 20.16
C LEU A 517 -18.32 0.67 20.98
N SER A 518 -17.95 -0.60 20.79
CA SER A 518 -18.67 -1.74 21.38
C SER A 518 -18.67 -1.70 22.90
N TRP A 519 -17.51 -1.40 23.50
CA TRP A 519 -17.35 -1.24 24.93
C TRP A 519 -18.15 -0.05 25.46
N PHE A 520 -18.00 1.14 24.84
CA PHE A 520 -18.69 2.35 25.29
C PHE A 520 -20.21 2.20 25.22
N ASN A 521 -20.71 1.60 24.14
CA ASN A 521 -22.14 1.31 23.99
C ASN A 521 -22.65 0.34 25.04
N SER A 522 -21.98 -0.80 25.22
CA SER A 522 -22.37 -1.77 26.23
C SER A 522 -22.33 -1.15 27.64
N TYR A 523 -21.33 -0.31 27.91
CA TYR A 523 -21.22 0.46 29.15
C TYR A 523 -22.41 1.40 29.34
N VAL A 524 -22.76 2.23 28.35
CA VAL A 524 -23.91 3.15 28.45
C VAL A 524 -25.21 2.37 28.58
N VAL A 525 -25.49 1.42 27.68
CA VAL A 525 -26.74 0.65 27.66
C VAL A 525 -26.96 -0.08 28.98
N ASN A 526 -25.97 -0.82 29.48
CA ASN A 526 -26.12 -1.59 30.71
C ASN A 526 -26.36 -0.68 31.93
N ASN A 527 -25.59 0.40 32.08
CA ASN A 527 -25.79 1.31 33.20
C ASN A 527 -27.14 2.04 33.14
N LYS A 528 -27.61 2.40 31.94
CA LYS A 528 -28.92 3.06 31.75
C LYS A 528 -30.08 2.13 32.07
N ILE A 529 -29.99 0.86 31.65
CA ILE A 529 -30.96 -0.19 31.99
C ILE A 529 -30.98 -0.44 33.51
N ILE A 530 -29.81 -0.57 34.13
CA ILE A 530 -29.67 -0.74 35.58
C ILE A 530 -30.26 0.47 36.33
N ALA A 531 -30.03 1.69 35.84
CA ALA A 531 -30.56 2.91 36.45
C ALA A 531 -32.10 2.96 36.46
N VAL A 532 -32.75 2.45 35.41
CA VAL A 532 -34.22 2.29 35.38
C VAL A 532 -34.66 1.31 36.47
N GLY A 533 -33.99 0.16 36.59
CA GLY A 533 -34.22 -0.78 37.69
C GLY A 533 -34.03 -0.14 39.07
N ASN A 534 -32.95 0.61 39.26
CA ASN A 534 -32.65 1.32 40.51
C ASN A 534 -33.74 2.34 40.87
N ALA A 535 -34.32 3.04 39.88
CA ALA A 535 -35.43 3.95 40.10
C ALA A 535 -36.69 3.25 40.61
N ILE A 536 -36.98 2.06 40.08
CA ILE A 536 -38.08 1.20 40.56
C ILE A 536 -37.79 0.73 41.99
N MET A 537 -36.58 0.20 42.24
CA MET A 537 -36.15 -0.26 43.55
C MET A 537 -36.21 0.83 44.61
N HIS A 538 -35.78 2.06 44.31
CA HIS A 538 -35.83 3.18 45.25
C HIS A 538 -37.26 3.53 45.65
N ARG A 539 -38.21 3.53 44.70
CA ARG A 539 -39.63 3.76 45.00
C ARG A 539 -40.21 2.64 45.85
N MET A 540 -39.95 1.39 45.45
CA MET A 540 -40.38 0.21 46.20
C MET A 540 -39.80 0.21 47.62
N SER A 541 -38.50 0.50 47.78
CA SER A 541 -37.82 0.54 49.08
C SER A 541 -38.46 1.54 50.05
N LYS A 542 -38.83 2.73 49.55
CA LYS A 542 -39.53 3.74 50.35
C LYS A 542 -40.90 3.24 50.83
N GLU A 543 -41.64 2.57 49.95
CA GLU A 543 -42.97 2.04 50.27
C GLU A 543 -42.90 0.82 51.20
N VAL A 544 -41.96 -0.10 50.97
CA VAL A 544 -41.66 -1.24 51.85
C VAL A 544 -41.24 -0.75 53.25
N SER A 545 -40.36 0.24 53.32
CA SER A 545 -39.93 0.84 54.60
C SER A 545 -41.09 1.47 55.37
N ASN A 546 -42.01 2.14 54.66
CA ASN A 546 -43.21 2.71 55.29
C ASN A 546 -44.14 1.60 55.81
N TYR A 547 -44.35 0.54 55.03
CA TYR A 547 -45.15 -0.62 55.43
C TYR A 547 -44.58 -1.30 56.69
N LEU A 548 -43.26 -1.55 56.72
CA LEU A 548 -42.59 -2.14 57.89
C LEU A 548 -42.74 -1.26 59.14
N LYS A 549 -42.53 0.06 59.01
CA LYS A 549 -42.71 1.03 60.11
C LYS A 549 -44.15 1.12 60.61
N GLU A 550 -45.14 1.04 59.71
CA GLU A 550 -46.55 1.03 60.09
C GLU A 550 -46.90 -0.23 60.89
N LYS A 551 -46.33 -1.39 60.52
CA LYS A 551 -46.48 -2.63 61.28
C LYS A 551 -45.84 -2.55 62.66
N GLU A 552 -44.60 -2.07 62.77
CA GLU A 552 -43.90 -1.86 64.05
C GLU A 552 -44.66 -0.90 64.98
N ASN A 553 -45.22 0.17 64.43
CA ASN A 553 -46.03 1.14 65.19
C ASN A 553 -47.38 0.55 65.64
N LYS A 554 -48.05 -0.26 64.81
CA LYS A 554 -49.29 -0.95 65.21
C LYS A 554 -49.05 -1.96 66.33
N ILE A 555 -47.93 -2.71 66.28
CA ILE A 555 -47.51 -3.61 67.36
C ILE A 555 -47.24 -2.81 68.66
N SER A 556 -46.55 -1.68 68.55
CA SER A 556 -46.24 -0.80 69.68
C SER A 556 -47.46 -0.15 70.35
N ILE A 557 -48.51 0.15 69.58
CA ILE A 557 -49.77 0.72 70.10
C ILE A 557 -50.65 -0.36 70.73
N SER A 558 -50.69 -1.57 70.14
CA SER A 558 -51.44 -2.71 70.68
C SER A 558 -50.90 -3.23 72.03
N GLN A 559 -49.62 -2.97 72.34
CA GLN A 559 -49.01 -3.30 73.63
C GLN A 559 -49.21 -2.23 74.71
N LYS A 560 -49.73 -1.02 74.39
CA LYS A 560 -49.89 0.08 75.35
C LYS A 560 -51.32 0.42 75.77
N LEU A 561 -52.36 -0.18 75.17
CA LEU A 561 -53.74 -0.02 75.63
C LEU A 561 -54.55 -1.31 75.47
N PRO A 562 -55.10 -1.89 76.57
CA PRO A 562 -56.13 -2.90 76.46
C PRO A 562 -57.48 -2.19 76.33
N ILE A 563 -57.91 -1.91 75.10
CA ILE A 563 -59.30 -1.55 74.83
C ILE A 563 -59.92 -2.72 74.05
N PRO A 564 -61.02 -3.32 74.54
CA PRO A 564 -61.67 -4.42 73.86
C PRO A 564 -62.26 -3.94 72.53
N LEU A 565 -61.91 -4.65 71.45
CA LEU A 565 -62.54 -4.54 70.14
C LEU A 565 -64.07 -4.64 70.30
N GLN A 566 -64.79 -3.56 69.95
CA GLN A 566 -66.18 -3.67 69.53
C GLN A 566 -66.39 -2.88 68.24
N ASN A 567 -66.90 -3.63 67.25
CA ASN A 567 -67.64 -3.17 66.08
C ASN A 567 -66.83 -2.51 64.96
N ALA A 568 -66.15 -3.34 64.18
CA ALA A 568 -66.15 -3.20 62.73
C ALA A 568 -66.47 -4.58 62.13
N THR A 569 -67.56 -4.66 61.38
CA THR A 569 -68.04 -5.82 60.63
C THR A 569 -66.92 -6.41 59.78
N SER A 570 -66.36 -7.54 60.23
CA SER A 570 -65.34 -8.29 59.50
C SER A 570 -65.99 -9.02 58.33
N LEU A 571 -65.69 -8.56 57.12
CA LEU A 571 -65.63 -9.48 55.98
C LEU A 571 -64.76 -10.70 56.38
N PRO A 572 -65.04 -11.89 55.85
CA PRO A 572 -64.21 -13.06 56.13
C PRO A 572 -62.76 -12.74 55.77
N ASN A 573 -61.80 -13.04 56.66
CA ASN A 573 -60.34 -12.88 56.47
C ASN A 573 -59.76 -13.83 55.38
N TYR A 574 -60.42 -13.97 54.23
CA TYR A 574 -60.07 -14.94 53.18
C TYR A 574 -59.53 -14.32 51.89
N SER A 575 -59.28 -13.01 51.85
CA SER A 575 -58.52 -12.41 50.75
C SER A 575 -57.41 -11.51 51.30
N PHE A 576 -56.21 -12.07 51.44
CA PHE A 576 -55.01 -11.25 51.50
C PHE A 576 -54.77 -10.75 50.08
N SER A 577 -54.88 -9.45 49.85
CA SER A 577 -54.51 -8.81 48.58
C SER A 577 -53.01 -8.50 48.58
N PRO A 578 -52.37 -8.41 47.40
CA PRO A 578 -51.01 -7.87 47.31
C PRO A 578 -50.95 -6.49 47.95
N GLN A 579 -49.85 -6.19 48.62
CA GLN A 579 -49.66 -4.90 49.27
C GLN A 579 -49.50 -3.79 48.23
N ASP A 580 -49.85 -2.54 48.57
CA ASP A 580 -49.82 -1.40 47.65
C ASP A 580 -48.48 -1.26 46.90
N TYR A 581 -47.35 -1.48 47.57
CA TYR A 581 -46.02 -1.40 46.96
C TYR A 581 -45.81 -2.41 45.83
N MET A 582 -46.48 -3.56 45.91
CA MET A 582 -46.42 -4.63 44.94
C MET A 582 -47.32 -4.35 43.74
N THR A 583 -48.49 -3.73 43.96
CA THR A 583 -49.35 -3.24 42.87
C THR A 583 -48.71 -2.06 42.12
N ASN A 584 -48.03 -1.14 42.82
CA ASN A 584 -47.27 -0.05 42.23
C ASN A 584 -46.07 -0.55 41.42
N LEU A 585 -45.43 -1.64 41.87
CA LEU A 585 -44.39 -2.33 41.13
C LEU A 585 -44.91 -2.90 39.81
N GLY A 586 -46.07 -3.56 39.81
CA GLY A 586 -46.72 -4.03 38.58
C GLY A 586 -47.00 -2.89 37.59
N GLN A 587 -47.49 -1.74 38.07
CA GLN A 587 -47.69 -0.55 37.25
C GLN A 587 -46.36 0.03 36.71
N ALA A 588 -45.30 0.00 37.50
CA ALA A 588 -43.97 0.42 37.09
C ALA A 588 -43.43 -0.41 35.93
N PHE A 589 -43.52 -1.74 36.02
CA PHE A 589 -43.11 -2.63 34.94
C PHE A 589 -43.93 -2.42 33.68
N LEU A 590 -45.25 -2.25 33.79
CA LEU A 590 -46.10 -1.95 32.64
C LEU A 590 -45.69 -0.64 31.94
N GLN A 591 -45.34 0.40 32.71
CA GLN A 591 -44.81 1.65 32.14
C GLN A 591 -43.48 1.44 31.41
N VAL A 592 -42.58 0.63 31.98
CA VAL A 592 -41.31 0.28 31.32
C VAL A 592 -41.54 -0.49 30.03
N VAL A 593 -42.41 -1.50 30.01
CA VAL A 593 -42.74 -2.28 28.80
C VAL A 593 -43.27 -1.38 27.69
N ASN A 594 -44.21 -0.50 28.02
CA ASN A 594 -44.75 0.46 27.04
C ASN A 594 -43.65 1.38 26.51
N THR A 595 -42.76 1.87 27.37
CA THR A 595 -41.65 2.75 26.98
C THR A 595 -40.63 2.01 26.10
N VAL A 596 -40.24 0.79 26.45
CA VAL A 596 -39.33 -0.05 25.65
C VAL A 596 -39.91 -0.31 24.26
N THR A 597 -41.18 -0.68 24.20
CA THR A 597 -41.89 -0.95 22.93
C THR A 597 -41.91 0.28 22.03
N LEU A 598 -42.21 1.46 22.60
CA LEU A 598 -42.19 2.73 21.87
C LEU A 598 -40.79 3.09 21.34
N PHE A 599 -39.75 2.88 22.14
CA PHE A 599 -38.39 3.26 21.76
C PHE A 599 -37.74 2.27 20.80
N LEU A 600 -38.12 0.99 20.79
CA LEU A 600 -37.64 0.02 19.79
C LEU A 600 -38.11 0.30 18.37
N ALA A 601 -39.17 1.10 18.20
CA ALA A 601 -39.54 1.63 16.88
C ALA A 601 -38.50 2.63 16.34
N ASN A 602 -37.65 3.20 17.20
CA ASN A 602 -36.57 4.09 16.79
C ASN A 602 -35.34 3.28 16.33
N LYS A 603 -34.92 3.49 15.08
CA LYS A 603 -33.75 2.80 14.46
C LYS A 603 -32.49 2.89 15.33
N ASN A 604 -32.18 4.07 15.86
CA ASN A 604 -30.94 4.29 16.61
C ASN A 604 -30.98 3.60 17.97
N PHE A 605 -32.12 3.65 18.66
CA PHE A 605 -32.30 2.90 19.91
C PHE A 605 -32.14 1.40 19.67
N LYS A 606 -32.85 0.85 18.68
CA LYS A 606 -32.78 -0.56 18.30
C LYS A 606 -31.33 -0.98 18.01
N LEU A 607 -30.62 -0.20 17.20
CA LEU A 607 -29.25 -0.47 16.82
C LEU A 607 -28.30 -0.51 18.04
N ALA A 608 -28.40 0.46 18.95
CA ALA A 608 -27.61 0.46 20.18
C ALA A 608 -27.86 -0.79 21.05
N ILE A 609 -29.12 -1.21 21.19
CA ILE A 609 -29.51 -2.40 21.93
C ILE A 609 -28.99 -3.68 21.26
N GLU A 610 -29.08 -3.79 19.93
CA GLU A 610 -28.55 -4.93 19.16
C GLU A 610 -27.05 -5.12 19.37
N TYR A 611 -26.27 -4.04 19.28
CA TYR A 611 -24.83 -4.10 19.50
C TYR A 611 -24.47 -4.50 20.95
N ALA A 612 -25.18 -3.94 21.95
CA ALA A 612 -24.94 -4.30 23.35
C ALA A 612 -25.31 -5.77 23.64
N TYR A 613 -26.42 -6.25 23.08
CA TYR A 613 -26.85 -7.64 23.20
C TYR A 613 -25.84 -8.62 22.57
N ASN A 614 -25.35 -8.30 21.38
CA ASN A 614 -24.36 -9.11 20.68
C ASN A 614 -23.00 -9.17 21.41
N GLU A 615 -22.57 -8.08 22.03
CA GLU A 615 -21.35 -8.08 22.86
C GLU A 615 -21.53 -8.95 24.12
N ARG A 616 -22.68 -8.87 24.79
CA ARG A 616 -22.99 -9.71 25.96
C ARG A 616 -23.00 -11.21 25.61
N LYS A 617 -23.50 -11.57 24.43
CA LYS A 617 -23.42 -12.96 23.91
C LYS A 617 -21.99 -13.46 23.70
N LYS A 618 -21.05 -12.57 23.35
CA LYS A 618 -19.64 -12.96 23.20
C LYS A 618 -18.98 -13.24 24.55
N THR A 619 -19.37 -12.53 25.60
CA THR A 619 -18.83 -12.72 26.96
C THR A 619 -19.48 -13.87 27.72
N ASP A 620 -20.78 -14.10 27.57
CA ASP A 620 -21.52 -15.19 28.22
C ASP A 620 -21.69 -16.40 27.29
N LYS A 621 -20.64 -17.21 27.11
CA LYS A 621 -20.72 -18.46 26.32
C LYS A 621 -21.66 -19.53 26.91
N ASN A 622 -22.11 -19.36 28.15
CA ASN A 622 -22.86 -20.36 28.92
C ASN A 622 -24.35 -20.03 29.10
N LYS A 623 -24.84 -18.88 28.62
CA LYS A 623 -26.28 -18.54 28.60
C LYS A 623 -26.77 -18.55 27.16
N GLU A 624 -26.94 -19.73 26.58
CA GLU A 624 -27.72 -19.89 25.35
C GLU A 624 -29.18 -19.56 25.66
N PHE A 625 -29.60 -18.32 25.38
CA PHE A 625 -31.00 -18.10 25.00
C PHE A 625 -31.25 -19.01 23.79
N GLN A 626 -32.03 -20.08 23.99
CA GLN A 626 -32.22 -21.15 23.01
C GLN A 626 -32.52 -20.57 21.63
N ARG A 627 -31.69 -20.94 20.65
CA ARG A 627 -31.86 -20.59 19.24
C ARG A 627 -33.20 -21.13 18.74
N SER A 628 -34.18 -20.24 18.61
CA SER A 628 -35.27 -20.39 17.64
C SER A 628 -35.11 -19.33 16.54
N SER A 629 -35.38 -19.72 15.31
CA SER A 629 -34.96 -19.09 14.06
C SER A 629 -35.74 -17.82 13.67
N VAL A 630 -35.82 -16.82 14.55
CA VAL A 630 -36.44 -15.52 14.26
C VAL A 630 -35.53 -14.38 14.72
N GLU A 631 -34.77 -13.82 13.78
CA GLU A 631 -33.67 -12.84 13.94
C GLU A 631 -34.06 -11.42 14.46
N GLY A 632 -35.20 -11.25 15.15
CA GLY A 632 -35.62 -9.90 15.58
C GLY A 632 -36.53 -9.78 16.80
N ALA A 633 -36.86 -10.88 17.48
CA ALA A 633 -37.99 -10.92 18.43
C ALA A 633 -37.62 -10.95 19.93
N TYR A 634 -36.40 -10.58 20.33
CA TYR A 634 -35.94 -10.71 21.73
C TYR A 634 -35.22 -9.49 22.31
N LEU A 635 -35.15 -8.36 21.60
CA LEU A 635 -34.45 -7.17 22.12
C LEU A 635 -35.26 -6.45 23.20
N ASP A 636 -36.57 -6.36 23.00
CA ASP A 636 -37.56 -5.95 24.01
C ASP A 636 -37.46 -6.83 25.26
N LEU A 637 -37.57 -8.15 25.08
CA LEU A 637 -37.49 -9.11 26.17
C LEU A 637 -36.15 -9.03 26.89
N TRP A 638 -35.03 -8.82 26.19
CA TRP A 638 -33.73 -8.67 26.82
C TRP A 638 -33.62 -7.42 27.70
N VAL A 639 -34.11 -6.28 27.23
CA VAL A 639 -34.13 -5.03 28.01
C VAL A 639 -35.05 -5.19 29.22
N ILE A 640 -36.28 -5.68 29.01
CA ILE A 640 -37.27 -5.90 30.06
C ILE A 640 -36.73 -6.88 31.10
N ASN A 641 -36.14 -8.00 30.67
CA ASN A 641 -35.53 -8.98 31.56
C ASN A 641 -34.39 -8.39 32.39
N SER A 642 -33.51 -7.61 31.76
CA SER A 642 -32.37 -7.00 32.48
C SER A 642 -32.81 -5.98 33.54
N ILE A 643 -33.93 -5.29 33.34
CA ILE A 643 -34.54 -4.41 34.35
C ILE A 643 -35.20 -5.26 35.44
N THR A 644 -35.97 -6.27 35.04
CA THR A 644 -36.77 -7.13 35.93
C THR A 644 -35.89 -7.94 36.87
N GLU A 645 -34.83 -8.57 36.36
CA GLU A 645 -33.86 -9.37 37.13
C GLU A 645 -33.27 -8.57 38.29
N ASN A 646 -32.86 -7.32 38.06
CA ASN A 646 -32.31 -6.43 39.09
C ASN A 646 -33.34 -6.11 40.20
N VAL A 647 -34.58 -5.81 39.81
CA VAL A 647 -35.65 -5.45 40.76
C VAL A 647 -36.14 -6.67 41.55
N VAL A 648 -36.28 -7.83 40.91
CA VAL A 648 -36.69 -9.08 41.56
C VAL A 648 -35.62 -9.54 42.55
N GLN A 649 -34.33 -9.51 42.18
CA GLN A 649 -33.23 -9.84 43.09
C GLN A 649 -33.25 -8.94 44.34
N TYR A 650 -33.48 -7.64 44.17
CA TYR A 650 -33.60 -6.74 45.31
C TYR A 650 -34.81 -7.06 46.19
N TRP A 651 -35.96 -7.42 45.61
CA TRP A 651 -37.11 -7.87 46.41
C TRP A 651 -36.78 -9.15 47.20
N VAL A 652 -36.23 -10.16 46.52
CA VAL A 652 -35.80 -11.43 47.13
C VAL A 652 -34.86 -11.17 48.31
N LEU A 653 -33.83 -10.33 48.15
CA LEU A 653 -32.89 -10.00 49.22
C LEU A 653 -33.53 -9.35 50.45
N ASN A 654 -34.59 -8.55 50.29
CA ASN A 654 -35.26 -7.89 51.43
C ASN A 654 -36.22 -8.82 52.19
N PHE A 655 -36.69 -9.89 51.56
CA PHE A 655 -37.71 -10.77 52.12
C PHE A 655 -37.26 -12.22 52.32
N ASN A 656 -36.01 -12.56 51.95
CA ASN A 656 -35.44 -13.90 52.13
C ASN A 656 -35.51 -14.37 53.60
N ASP A 657 -35.21 -13.48 54.53
CA ASP A 657 -35.16 -13.78 55.97
C ASP A 657 -36.57 -13.89 56.60
N VAL A 658 -37.65 -13.53 55.89
CA VAL A 658 -39.01 -13.59 56.44
C VAL A 658 -39.45 -15.03 56.69
N CYS A 659 -38.92 -15.99 55.95
CA CYS A 659 -39.12 -17.42 56.18
C CYS A 659 -38.68 -17.87 57.59
N ASP A 660 -37.75 -17.14 58.22
CA ASP A 660 -37.21 -17.44 59.54
C ASP A 660 -37.89 -16.64 60.68
N THR A 661 -38.90 -15.82 60.37
CA THR A 661 -39.59 -14.98 61.36
C THR A 661 -40.77 -15.68 62.03
N ASN A 662 -41.10 -15.34 63.27
CA ASN A 662 -42.29 -15.87 63.95
C ASN A 662 -43.60 -15.10 63.64
N ASP A 663 -43.59 -14.14 62.69
CA ASP A 663 -44.79 -13.37 62.31
C ASP A 663 -45.53 -14.04 61.13
N PHE A 664 -46.46 -14.94 61.45
CA PHE A 664 -47.27 -15.65 60.46
C PHE A 664 -48.11 -14.74 59.55
N THR A 665 -48.49 -13.55 60.02
CA THR A 665 -49.23 -12.59 59.20
C THR A 665 -48.30 -11.95 58.16
N MET A 666 -47.03 -11.75 58.51
CA MET A 666 -45.99 -11.31 57.55
C MET A 666 -45.71 -12.39 56.50
N MET A 667 -45.56 -13.65 56.91
CA MET A 667 -45.36 -14.77 56.00
C MET A 667 -46.49 -14.90 54.97
N LYS A 668 -47.75 -14.80 55.41
CA LYS A 668 -48.91 -14.81 54.51
C LYS A 668 -48.89 -13.64 53.51
N GLN A 669 -48.51 -12.44 53.95
CA GLN A 669 -48.43 -11.28 53.07
C GLN A 669 -47.30 -11.44 52.04
N VAL A 670 -46.11 -11.87 52.48
CA VAL A 670 -44.95 -12.08 51.59
C VAL A 670 -45.23 -13.21 50.59
N TYR A 671 -45.96 -14.26 50.97
CA TYR A 671 -46.41 -15.29 50.04
C TYR A 671 -47.32 -14.74 48.94
N VAL A 672 -48.30 -13.90 49.30
CA VAL A 672 -49.20 -13.26 48.33
C VAL A 672 -48.44 -12.28 47.42
N ASP A 673 -47.52 -11.50 48.00
CA ASP A 673 -46.69 -10.56 47.24
C ASP A 673 -45.72 -11.29 46.30
N ALA A 674 -45.11 -12.40 46.72
CA ALA A 674 -44.25 -13.26 45.89
C ALA A 674 -45.04 -13.86 44.72
N LYS A 675 -46.25 -14.38 45.00
CA LYS A 675 -47.12 -14.94 43.96
C LYS A 675 -47.55 -13.88 42.94
N PHE A 676 -47.90 -12.68 43.40
CA PHE A 676 -48.20 -11.58 42.50
C PHE A 676 -46.97 -11.18 41.66
N LEU A 677 -45.77 -11.15 42.24
CA LEU A 677 -44.55 -10.85 41.51
C LEU A 677 -44.24 -11.92 40.45
N ILE A 678 -44.48 -13.20 40.75
CA ILE A 678 -44.40 -14.30 39.78
C ILE A 678 -45.39 -14.07 38.63
N ASP A 679 -46.65 -13.77 38.93
CA ASP A 679 -47.67 -13.50 37.91
C ASP A 679 -47.27 -12.31 37.03
N VAL A 680 -46.73 -11.23 37.62
CA VAL A 680 -46.19 -10.08 36.87
C VAL A 680 -45.03 -10.49 35.97
N VAL A 681 -44.07 -11.29 36.45
CA VAL A 681 -42.93 -11.75 35.64
C VAL A 681 -43.40 -12.63 34.47
N VAL A 682 -44.38 -13.50 34.70
CA VAL A 682 -44.98 -14.33 33.65
C VAL A 682 -45.73 -13.48 32.63
N ASP A 683 -46.49 -12.46 33.07
CA ASP A 683 -47.19 -11.52 32.18
C ASP A 683 -46.22 -10.69 31.31
N LEU A 684 -44.97 -10.50 31.76
CA LEU A 684 -43.89 -9.91 30.98
C LEU A 684 -43.26 -10.87 29.95
N ASN A 685 -43.76 -12.11 29.85
CA ASN A 685 -43.19 -13.22 29.08
C ASN A 685 -41.76 -13.59 29.51
N LEU A 686 -41.46 -13.50 30.81
CA LEU A 686 -40.18 -13.86 31.40
C LEU A 686 -40.31 -15.10 32.30
N GLU A 687 -39.19 -15.78 32.52
CA GLU A 687 -39.13 -16.90 33.48
C GLU A 687 -38.86 -16.34 34.90
N PRO A 688 -39.66 -16.72 35.91
CA PRO A 688 -39.39 -16.38 37.31
C PRO A 688 -38.02 -16.88 37.77
N SER A 689 -37.36 -16.12 38.65
CA SER A 689 -36.08 -16.58 39.22
C SER A 689 -36.30 -17.80 40.12
N THR A 690 -35.33 -18.72 40.15
CA THR A 690 -35.38 -19.91 41.00
C THR A 690 -35.52 -19.54 42.47
N GLU A 691 -34.81 -18.49 42.91
CA GLU A 691 -34.88 -17.98 44.28
C GLU A 691 -36.28 -17.46 44.66
N LEU A 692 -36.99 -16.81 43.74
CA LEU A 692 -38.36 -16.34 43.98
C LEU A 692 -39.35 -17.51 44.10
N LEU A 693 -39.17 -18.54 43.26
CA LEU A 693 -39.96 -19.77 43.33
C LEU A 693 -39.70 -20.53 44.64
N GLU A 694 -38.44 -20.65 45.06
CA GLU A 694 -38.04 -21.30 46.32
C GLU A 694 -38.64 -20.61 47.55
N ILE A 695 -38.64 -19.26 47.59
CA ILE A 695 -39.31 -18.49 48.66
C ILE A 695 -40.81 -18.80 48.66
N CYS A 696 -41.45 -18.81 47.49
CA CYS A 696 -42.89 -19.08 47.38
C CYS A 696 -43.26 -20.50 47.85
N ASP A 697 -42.50 -21.51 47.43
CA ASP A 697 -42.71 -22.92 47.77
C ASP A 697 -42.47 -23.18 49.27
N THR A 698 -41.43 -22.57 49.85
CA THR A 698 -41.11 -22.67 51.28
C THR A 698 -42.23 -22.05 52.13
N LEU A 699 -42.67 -20.84 51.79
CA LEU A 699 -43.77 -20.18 52.50
C LEU A 699 -45.10 -20.93 52.34
N ASN A 700 -45.39 -21.50 51.16
CA ASN A 700 -46.61 -22.29 50.97
C ASN A 700 -46.61 -23.52 51.90
N THR A 701 -45.47 -24.21 52.00
CA THR A 701 -45.33 -25.39 52.86
C THR A 701 -45.55 -25.06 54.33
N ILE A 702 -44.98 -23.95 54.82
CA ILE A 702 -45.17 -23.47 56.21
C ILE A 702 -46.62 -23.09 56.48
N ILE A 703 -47.26 -22.37 55.54
CA ILE A 703 -48.66 -21.91 55.67
C ILE A 703 -49.64 -23.09 55.62
N GLU A 704 -49.35 -24.15 54.85
CA GLU A 704 -50.18 -25.36 54.80
C GLU A 704 -50.03 -26.24 56.05
N GLN A 705 -48.84 -26.30 56.66
CA GLN A 705 -48.58 -27.03 57.90
C GLN A 705 -49.30 -26.45 59.12
N GLU A 706 -49.47 -25.12 59.21
CA GLU A 706 -50.26 -24.47 60.27
C GLU A 706 -51.79 -24.51 60.05
N LYS A 707 -52.27 -24.92 58.87
CA LYS A 707 -53.71 -25.11 58.60
C LYS A 707 -54.23 -26.48 59.05
N GLN A 708 -53.33 -27.43 59.31
CA GLN A 708 -53.63 -28.75 59.91
C GLN A 708 -53.56 -28.66 61.43
#